data_AF-A0A944S189-F1
#
_entry.id   AF-A0A944S189-F1
#
_cell.length_a   1.000
_cell.length_b   1.000
_cell.length_c   1.000
_cell.angle_alpha   90.00
_cell.angle_beta   90.00
_cell.angle_gamma   90.00
#
_symmetry.space_group_name_H-M   'P 1'
#
loop_
_entity.id
_entity.type
_entity.pdbx_description
1 polymer ?
#
loop_
_entity_poly.entity_id
_entity_poly.type
_entity_poly.pdbx_seq_one_letter_code
_entity_poly.pdbx_strand_id
1 'polypeptide(L)'
;MALRLRLLSVILVLLTLPPAQATDFPVSVVPSDDPELSSPTGRDTPLTTDQVYDMTARALALIGGMESVVKDTARLVVIKPNISIARASGTGIVTDARVVRAVALLVHEASPQARILIAEGAGGWVSPAMADCSFVHLNRGSDRTERLQDGFEIAGHRATVAELQGLGIDIDVHDLNFDLAYKMQVPGGGLLWDEYELASSIIDADVWINVPVAKTHGAKITCCLKNHFGIFPGRVYGWNKARGTETHEGIPHWPRLMDESWVDLVLMSQVDLNVVDMLQGTEGGAFEGTPKRSNIVLAGADPIATDLVVAQLMGFNPDDFEFADLGAQRGIGPGSIDGVDTRGGDPAVLSHRFAKASADYGGDWGEHAQYGMGPRRWILLGPLEKDHAFTAQQIAALAPTSGESDWSEVVWFGFDKIDLDTHFDDPVQVAVYAFTHFTMATSDSVRFWIGSDEALTVWIDGEQIYTHEGRRRHDMGGDKIPGYVEAGEHRLLIRAEQGRGRFDFSFNVCEPIDDLRFAGNRYPGVRYYQAGGGPPMGSVQVQAKQAWSPWRVGGVEQTFTPDEDPLTTSRHAPDSLLIDAPVARSIALLDVIATQIPGIRVWAADDTVTPILFSEIPFTMGHVGFGKEGWEAEYGLPLARLMKWAGLSYWLSMANGDDESTKVVAGWLAQGRVPITGLRGDGWTQLNGYRKDGEATLVHSLRPDTTVWHELSSDGTWGPLPGRDWLELPVLVVEATSDPLSFDDWVDSTAAATLEFARQARTEFDETWGKRGNPSGLAGWDAWMIEWERQPWTTQWASSDELRNWLGRMGRGDYESKSIKRGFAAQMYERAAQGSGGERQRLLSEAADAYTDGSEVMAQIHAGLPRERSGALTEEDSLALASIATLQPLARQVRAAERRALGALAELLGQASLPEAQEDPLLRRHDGRVLYRWQTSFSKGVYDLRLKKKKFTRTLINGRDVNDEVIDVERGPRRKKGWQVALEVVAGGGRYHIAQRPTADNDWTLIIRVDDGWTDYDNATSLVVWEVPAQ
;
A
#
# COMPACT_ATOMS: atom_id res chain seq x y z
N MET A 1 28.71 43.42 30.77
CA MET A 1 29.62 43.41 29.60
C MET A 1 29.35 42.20 28.69
N ALA A 2 29.55 40.96 29.17
CA ALA A 2 29.32 39.73 28.38
C ALA A 2 27.99 39.66 27.59
N LEU A 3 26.87 40.11 28.17
CA LEU A 3 25.57 40.11 27.48
C LEU A 3 25.53 41.04 26.25
N ARG A 4 26.24 42.18 26.27
CA ARG A 4 26.37 43.07 25.09
C ARG A 4 27.30 42.48 24.03
N LEU A 5 28.33 41.74 24.44
CA LEU A 5 29.18 40.98 23.50
C LEU A 5 28.36 39.88 22.81
N ARG A 6 27.58 39.08 23.55
CA ARG A 6 26.67 38.08 22.95
C ARG A 6 25.64 38.71 22.01
N LEU A 7 25.03 39.86 22.37
CA LEU A 7 24.12 40.55 21.45
C LEU A 7 24.82 41.06 20.18
N LEU A 8 26.04 41.62 20.29
CA LEU A 8 26.81 41.98 19.10
C LEU A 8 27.19 40.75 18.27
N SER A 9 27.53 39.61 18.87
CA SER A 9 27.80 38.37 18.12
C SER A 9 26.57 37.90 17.34
N VAL A 10 25.38 37.90 17.96
CA VAL A 10 24.13 37.52 17.27
C VAL A 10 23.78 38.50 16.16
N ILE A 11 23.94 39.82 16.40
CA ILE A 11 23.67 40.85 15.38
C ILE A 11 24.70 40.80 14.24
N LEU A 12 25.97 40.49 14.51
CA LEU A 12 26.97 40.29 13.45
C LEU A 12 26.64 39.04 12.62
N VAL A 13 26.29 37.92 13.26
CA VAL A 13 25.88 36.69 12.56
C VAL A 13 24.66 36.94 11.66
N LEU A 14 23.65 37.67 12.15
CA LEU A 14 22.48 38.07 11.36
C LEU A 14 22.79 39.07 10.22
N LEU A 15 23.94 39.76 10.27
CA LEU A 15 24.44 40.67 9.22
C LEU A 15 25.52 40.02 8.32
N THR A 16 25.93 38.79 8.61
CA THR A 16 26.85 37.99 7.78
C THR A 16 26.20 36.74 7.19
N LEU A 17 24.92 36.50 7.45
CA LEU A 17 24.12 35.70 6.54
C LEU A 17 24.14 36.40 5.17
N PRO A 18 24.35 35.67 4.06
CA PRO A 18 23.96 36.21 2.76
C PRO A 18 22.44 36.53 2.81
N PRO A 19 21.94 37.49 2.00
CA PRO A 19 20.51 37.55 1.77
C PRO A 19 20.04 36.17 1.30
N ALA A 20 18.83 35.76 1.69
CA ALA A 20 18.25 34.53 1.16
C ALA A 20 18.28 34.61 -0.37
N GLN A 21 19.11 33.75 -0.98
CA GLN A 21 19.26 33.73 -2.42
C GLN A 21 17.94 33.19 -2.96
N ALA A 22 17.17 34.04 -3.63
CA ALA A 22 15.91 33.64 -4.21
C ALA A 22 16.18 32.49 -5.18
N THR A 23 15.40 31.43 -5.07
CA THR A 23 15.31 30.40 -6.10
C THR A 23 14.67 31.04 -7.32
N ASP A 24 15.46 31.23 -8.39
CA ASP A 24 15.09 32.05 -9.55
C ASP A 24 13.95 31.47 -10.41
N PHE A 25 13.38 30.33 -10.00
CA PHE A 25 12.41 29.52 -10.76
C PHE A 25 11.07 29.34 -10.02
N PRO A 26 10.21 30.39 -9.97
CA PRO A 26 8.90 30.31 -9.33
C PRO A 26 7.87 29.60 -10.20
N VAL A 27 7.17 28.62 -9.63
CA VAL A 27 6.06 27.88 -10.24
C VAL A 27 4.87 27.87 -9.28
N SER A 28 3.69 28.27 -9.76
CA SER A 28 2.46 28.21 -8.98
C SER A 28 1.66 26.93 -9.25
N VAL A 29 0.96 26.45 -8.23
CA VAL A 29 0.05 25.30 -8.29
C VAL A 29 -1.27 25.66 -7.61
N VAL A 30 -2.37 25.61 -8.36
CA VAL A 30 -3.71 26.00 -7.87
C VAL A 30 -4.71 24.87 -8.14
N PRO A 31 -5.05 24.06 -7.12
CA PRO A 31 -6.14 23.09 -7.20
C PRO A 31 -7.50 23.79 -7.04
N SER A 32 -8.59 23.18 -7.52
CA SER A 32 -9.93 23.79 -7.44
C SER A 32 -10.49 23.92 -6.03
N ASP A 33 -9.87 23.29 -5.03
CA ASP A 33 -10.18 23.38 -3.61
C ASP A 33 -9.23 24.30 -2.81
N ASP A 34 -8.39 25.13 -3.47
CA ASP A 34 -7.65 26.24 -2.83
C ASP A 34 -8.65 27.17 -2.09
N PRO A 35 -8.55 27.31 -0.76
CA PRO A 35 -9.52 28.07 0.03
C PRO A 35 -9.46 29.60 -0.19
N GLU A 36 -8.51 30.12 -0.96
CA GLU A 36 -8.46 31.52 -1.38
C GLU A 36 -9.17 31.79 -2.72
N LEU A 37 -9.72 30.77 -3.39
CA LEU A 37 -10.61 30.95 -4.55
C LEU A 37 -11.97 31.55 -4.14
N SER A 38 -12.68 32.20 -5.07
CA SER A 38 -14.00 32.78 -4.77
C SER A 38 -15.10 31.73 -4.53
N SER A 39 -14.95 30.56 -5.15
CA SER A 39 -15.92 29.47 -5.17
C SER A 39 -15.21 28.10 -5.25
N PRO A 40 -14.47 27.70 -4.19
CA PRO A 40 -13.71 26.46 -4.17
C PRO A 40 -14.61 25.23 -4.24
N THR A 41 -14.13 24.17 -4.89
CA THR A 41 -14.86 22.92 -5.11
C THR A 41 -13.92 21.73 -5.19
N GLY A 42 -14.36 20.56 -4.70
CA GLY A 42 -13.51 19.36 -4.66
C GLY A 42 -13.03 18.92 -6.04
N ARG A 43 -11.79 18.41 -6.10
CA ARG A 43 -11.03 18.14 -7.33
C ARG A 43 -11.68 17.19 -8.35
N ASP A 44 -12.67 16.39 -7.96
CA ASP A 44 -13.42 15.52 -8.88
C ASP A 44 -14.64 16.19 -9.54
N THR A 45 -14.97 17.42 -9.13
CA THR A 45 -16.18 18.13 -9.58
C THR A 45 -16.01 18.72 -10.98
N PRO A 46 -17.04 18.66 -11.87
CA PRO A 46 -17.05 19.44 -13.11
C PRO A 46 -17.02 20.95 -12.83
N LEU A 47 -15.97 21.64 -13.31
CA LEU A 47 -15.78 23.08 -13.13
C LEU A 47 -16.62 23.91 -14.10
N THR A 48 -17.09 25.07 -13.64
CA THR A 48 -17.64 26.14 -14.48
C THR A 48 -16.54 26.93 -15.20
N THR A 49 -16.90 27.77 -16.19
CA THR A 49 -15.93 28.66 -16.86
C THR A 49 -15.34 29.69 -15.90
N ASP A 50 -16.16 30.23 -14.99
CA ASP A 50 -15.76 31.28 -14.06
C ASP A 50 -14.77 30.74 -13.02
N GLN A 51 -14.97 29.51 -12.54
CA GLN A 51 -13.99 28.82 -11.67
C GLN A 51 -12.64 28.57 -12.36
N VAL A 52 -12.64 28.25 -13.66
CA VAL A 52 -11.39 28.10 -14.43
C VAL A 52 -10.68 29.45 -14.62
N TYR A 53 -11.42 30.55 -14.79
CA TYR A 53 -10.84 31.90 -14.80
C TYR A 53 -10.20 32.24 -13.44
N ASP A 54 -10.92 32.06 -12.33
CA ASP A 54 -10.41 32.34 -10.98
C ASP A 54 -9.14 31.53 -10.67
N MET A 55 -9.10 30.23 -10.99
CA MET A 55 -7.92 29.39 -10.82
C MET A 55 -6.73 29.87 -11.66
N THR A 56 -6.97 30.31 -12.89
CA THR A 56 -5.92 30.81 -13.79
C THR A 56 -5.37 32.17 -13.30
N ALA A 57 -6.25 33.08 -12.89
CA ALA A 57 -5.88 34.37 -12.31
C ALA A 57 -5.09 34.21 -11.00
N ARG A 58 -5.53 33.29 -10.11
CA ARG A 58 -4.85 32.92 -8.87
C ARG A 58 -3.44 32.36 -9.13
N ALA A 59 -3.28 31.49 -10.11
CA ALA A 59 -1.97 30.92 -10.47
C ALA A 59 -0.99 32.00 -10.92
N LEU A 60 -1.43 32.92 -11.78
CA LEU A 60 -0.62 34.03 -12.27
C LEU A 60 -0.29 35.04 -11.16
N ALA A 61 -1.23 35.34 -10.26
CA ALA A 61 -0.99 36.22 -9.12
C ALA A 61 0.14 35.72 -8.19
N LEU A 62 0.24 34.41 -7.98
CA LEU A 62 1.29 33.79 -7.14
C LEU A 62 2.72 33.95 -7.71
N ILE A 63 2.87 34.11 -9.02
CA ILE A 63 4.18 34.34 -9.67
C ILE A 63 4.48 35.81 -10.00
N GLY A 64 3.51 36.73 -9.82
CA GLY A 64 3.72 38.17 -9.99
C GLY A 64 2.66 38.92 -10.81
N GLY A 65 1.59 38.25 -11.24
CA GLY A 65 0.53 38.82 -12.09
C GLY A 65 0.88 38.83 -13.57
N MET A 66 -0.13 38.98 -14.44
CA MET A 66 0.09 38.99 -15.90
C MET A 66 0.95 40.18 -16.33
N GLU A 67 0.85 41.30 -15.63
CA GLU A 67 1.64 42.53 -15.81
C GLU A 67 3.14 42.35 -15.54
N SER A 68 3.53 41.30 -14.81
CA SER A 68 4.96 40.92 -14.66
C SER A 68 5.56 40.40 -15.96
N VAL A 69 4.72 39.86 -16.86
CA VAL A 69 5.08 39.33 -18.18
C VAL A 69 4.67 40.33 -19.27
N VAL A 70 3.36 40.45 -19.52
CA VAL A 70 2.79 41.32 -20.56
C VAL A 70 2.82 42.78 -20.11
N LYS A 71 3.59 43.60 -20.81
CA LYS A 71 3.61 45.06 -20.62
C LYS A 71 2.49 45.74 -21.39
N ASP A 72 2.02 46.86 -20.89
CA ASP A 72 1.02 47.73 -21.55
C ASP A 72 1.48 48.28 -22.92
N THR A 73 2.79 48.19 -23.20
CA THR A 73 3.39 48.51 -24.50
C THR A 73 3.33 47.39 -25.53
N ALA A 74 3.06 46.14 -25.14
CA ALA A 74 3.06 44.98 -26.03
C ALA A 74 2.01 45.11 -27.15
N ARG A 75 2.38 44.75 -28.38
CA ARG A 75 1.58 44.87 -29.60
C ARG A 75 1.14 43.53 -30.17
N LEU A 76 1.97 42.50 -30.06
CA LEU A 76 1.67 41.14 -30.47
C LEU A 76 1.94 40.17 -29.31
N VAL A 77 0.88 39.53 -28.82
CA VAL A 77 0.96 38.45 -27.83
C VAL A 77 0.48 37.15 -28.47
N VAL A 78 1.31 36.11 -28.42
CA VAL A 78 0.96 34.79 -28.97
C VAL A 78 0.64 33.83 -27.83
N ILE A 79 -0.54 33.22 -27.88
CA ILE A 79 -0.98 32.20 -26.93
C ILE A 79 -0.98 30.86 -27.66
N LYS A 80 -0.10 29.93 -27.27
CA LYS A 80 0.06 28.63 -27.92
C LYS A 80 -0.55 27.48 -27.10
N PRO A 81 -1.76 26.98 -27.42
CA PRO A 81 -2.27 25.75 -26.84
C PRO A 81 -1.47 24.50 -27.28
N ASN A 82 -1.83 23.34 -26.74
CA ASN A 82 -1.51 22.03 -27.31
C ASN A 82 -2.76 21.43 -27.94
N ILE A 83 -2.82 21.39 -29.28
CA ILE A 83 -3.89 20.72 -30.03
C ILE A 83 -3.31 19.42 -30.61
N SER A 84 -2.29 19.49 -31.47
CA SER A 84 -1.64 18.36 -32.16
C SER A 84 -2.54 17.48 -33.06
N ILE A 85 -3.68 16.98 -32.56
CA ILE A 85 -4.72 16.21 -33.27
C ILE A 85 -6.10 16.83 -33.00
N ALA A 86 -7.06 16.69 -33.92
CA ALA A 86 -8.40 17.23 -33.73
C ALA A 86 -9.18 16.43 -32.66
N ARG A 87 -9.45 17.05 -31.51
CA ARG A 87 -10.30 16.56 -30.39
C ARG A 87 -11.00 17.73 -29.71
N ALA A 88 -12.08 17.43 -28.98
CA ALA A 88 -12.85 18.44 -28.25
C ALA A 88 -12.13 18.94 -26.98
N SER A 89 -12.43 20.18 -26.58
CA SER A 89 -12.04 20.77 -25.29
C SER A 89 -12.45 19.87 -24.12
N GLY A 90 -11.65 19.86 -23.05
CA GLY A 90 -11.95 19.11 -21.82
C GLY A 90 -11.83 17.58 -21.97
N THR A 91 -11.21 17.09 -23.05
CA THR A 91 -10.84 15.67 -23.19
C THR A 91 -9.57 15.32 -22.42
N GLY A 92 -8.67 16.28 -22.21
CA GLY A 92 -7.31 16.06 -21.70
C GLY A 92 -6.30 15.59 -22.76
N ILE A 93 -6.77 15.35 -23.99
CA ILE A 93 -5.92 15.15 -25.16
C ILE A 93 -5.47 16.50 -25.73
N VAL A 94 -6.28 17.55 -25.57
CA VAL A 94 -5.97 18.94 -25.98
C VAL A 94 -6.26 19.90 -24.83
N THR A 95 -5.58 21.04 -24.82
CA THR A 95 -5.79 22.13 -23.85
C THR A 95 -7.25 22.57 -23.84
N ASP A 96 -7.86 22.67 -22.66
CA ASP A 96 -9.22 23.16 -22.51
C ASP A 96 -9.32 24.65 -22.91
N ALA A 97 -10.25 24.96 -23.81
CA ALA A 97 -10.43 26.31 -24.34
C ALA A 97 -10.78 27.34 -23.25
N ARG A 98 -11.28 26.93 -22.09
CA ARG A 98 -11.55 27.82 -20.95
C ARG A 98 -10.27 28.35 -20.30
N VAL A 99 -9.19 27.56 -20.27
CA VAL A 99 -7.87 28.02 -19.81
C VAL A 99 -7.30 29.04 -20.80
N VAL A 100 -7.36 28.73 -22.11
CA VAL A 100 -6.93 29.66 -23.17
C VAL A 100 -7.74 30.96 -23.15
N ARG A 101 -9.05 30.89 -22.92
CA ARG A 101 -9.95 32.05 -22.75
C ARG A 101 -9.56 32.88 -21.52
N ALA A 102 -9.24 32.25 -20.39
CA ALA A 102 -8.82 32.96 -19.18
C ALA A 102 -7.49 33.69 -19.39
N VAL A 103 -6.50 33.04 -20.00
CA VAL A 103 -5.23 33.69 -20.38
C VAL A 103 -5.48 34.87 -21.32
N ALA A 104 -6.30 34.71 -22.37
CA ALA A 104 -6.58 35.79 -23.32
C ALA A 104 -7.28 37.01 -22.70
N LEU A 105 -8.17 36.81 -21.72
CA LEU A 105 -8.78 37.89 -20.95
C LEU A 105 -7.73 38.62 -20.09
N LEU A 106 -6.91 37.89 -19.34
CA LEU A 106 -5.87 38.46 -18.49
C LEU A 106 -4.78 39.20 -19.29
N VAL A 107 -4.44 38.72 -20.50
CA VAL A 107 -3.59 39.44 -21.46
C VAL A 107 -4.22 40.78 -21.87
N HIS A 108 -5.52 40.80 -22.18
CA HIS A 108 -6.22 42.03 -22.56
C HIS A 108 -6.36 43.01 -21.39
N GLU A 109 -6.52 42.52 -20.15
CA GLU A 109 -6.51 43.34 -18.94
C GLU A 109 -5.14 43.99 -18.69
N ALA A 110 -4.04 43.29 -18.96
CA ALA A 110 -2.67 43.81 -18.84
C ALA A 110 -2.23 44.73 -20.01
N SER A 111 -2.61 44.40 -21.25
CA SER A 111 -2.38 45.25 -22.43
C SER A 111 -3.63 45.34 -23.31
N PRO A 112 -4.51 46.34 -23.08
CA PRO A 112 -5.72 46.53 -23.89
C PRO A 112 -5.48 46.91 -25.36
N GLN A 113 -4.22 47.13 -25.78
CA GLN A 113 -3.83 47.42 -27.16
C GLN A 113 -3.01 46.31 -27.83
N ALA A 114 -2.78 45.18 -27.14
CA ALA A 114 -2.16 44.02 -27.75
C ALA A 114 -3.15 43.31 -28.69
N ARG A 115 -2.66 42.94 -29.88
CA ARG A 115 -3.30 41.92 -30.70
C ARG A 115 -2.89 40.54 -30.18
N ILE A 116 -3.87 39.67 -30.00
CA ILE A 116 -3.69 38.31 -29.49
C ILE A 116 -3.81 37.30 -30.65
N LEU A 117 -2.88 36.34 -30.75
CA LEU A 117 -3.00 35.21 -31.68
C LEU A 117 -3.04 33.88 -30.91
N ILE A 118 -4.11 33.10 -31.08
CA ILE A 118 -4.16 31.71 -30.61
C ILE A 118 -3.48 30.85 -31.68
N ALA A 119 -2.22 30.47 -31.47
CA ALA A 119 -1.36 29.92 -32.52
C ALA A 119 -0.93 28.46 -32.27
N GLU A 120 -0.99 27.61 -33.30
CA GLU A 120 -0.60 26.20 -33.20
C GLU A 120 -0.06 25.67 -34.54
N GLY A 121 0.94 24.79 -34.48
CA GLY A 121 1.56 24.14 -35.64
C GLY A 121 1.35 22.63 -35.62
N ALA A 122 0.09 22.20 -35.58
CA ALA A 122 -0.29 20.81 -35.35
C ALA A 122 0.21 19.83 -36.44
N GLY A 123 0.56 18.60 -36.03
CA GLY A 123 1.04 17.55 -36.95
C GLY A 123 -0.04 16.62 -37.50
N GLY A 124 -1.20 16.52 -36.84
CA GLY A 124 -2.26 15.55 -37.12
C GLY A 124 -3.54 16.11 -37.75
N TRP A 125 -3.62 17.42 -38.01
CA TRP A 125 -4.73 18.03 -38.75
C TRP A 125 -4.25 19.19 -39.63
N VAL A 126 -5.03 19.52 -40.65
CA VAL A 126 -4.90 20.71 -41.52
C VAL A 126 -6.32 21.22 -41.79
N SER A 127 -6.56 22.52 -41.58
CA SER A 127 -7.88 23.12 -41.83
C SER A 127 -8.33 22.90 -43.28
N PRO A 128 -9.60 22.52 -43.55
CA PRO A 128 -10.10 22.36 -44.91
C PRO A 128 -9.94 23.59 -45.81
N ALA A 129 -9.89 24.80 -45.22
CA ALA A 129 -9.63 26.04 -45.96
C ALA A 129 -8.19 26.13 -46.53
N MET A 130 -7.25 25.38 -45.94
CA MET A 130 -5.83 25.35 -46.32
C MET A 130 -5.47 24.11 -47.17
N ALA A 131 -6.45 23.31 -47.58
CA ALA A 131 -6.23 22.05 -48.31
C ALA A 131 -5.34 22.23 -49.56
N ASP A 132 -5.64 23.23 -50.40
CA ASP A 132 -4.90 23.54 -51.63
C ASP A 132 -3.52 24.19 -51.37
N CYS A 133 -3.25 24.62 -50.14
CA CYS A 133 -1.94 25.16 -49.71
C CYS A 133 -1.00 24.08 -49.16
N SER A 134 -1.48 22.84 -48.98
CA SER A 134 -0.69 21.74 -48.40
C SER A 134 0.20 21.05 -49.45
N PHE A 135 1.52 21.16 -49.28
CA PHE A 135 2.47 20.58 -50.24
C PHE A 135 2.57 19.05 -50.14
N VAL A 136 2.21 18.38 -51.24
CA VAL A 136 2.53 17.00 -51.67
C VAL A 136 2.27 15.84 -50.68
N HIS A 137 2.79 15.86 -49.46
CA HIS A 137 2.90 14.68 -48.58
C HIS A 137 1.58 14.21 -47.96
N LEU A 138 0.52 15.04 -47.95
CA LEU A 138 -0.84 14.55 -47.66
C LEU A 138 -1.41 13.65 -48.78
N ASN A 139 -0.78 13.56 -49.96
CA ASN A 139 -1.32 12.79 -51.10
C ASN A 139 -0.77 11.35 -51.23
N ARG A 140 -0.19 10.76 -50.17
CA ARG A 140 0.25 9.36 -50.16
C ARG A 140 -0.44 8.53 -49.06
N GLY A 141 -1.63 7.99 -49.38
CA GLY A 141 -2.35 7.01 -48.55
C GLY A 141 -3.73 7.48 -48.09
N SER A 142 -4.32 6.72 -47.16
CA SER A 142 -5.60 7.03 -46.50
C SER A 142 -5.56 8.28 -45.60
N ASP A 143 -4.36 8.69 -45.20
CA ASP A 143 -4.03 9.86 -44.36
C ASP A 143 -4.81 11.15 -44.74
N ARG A 144 -5.13 11.35 -46.04
CA ARG A 144 -5.65 12.64 -46.54
C ARG A 144 -7.04 13.00 -46.03
N THR A 145 -7.97 12.04 -45.97
CA THR A 145 -9.35 12.32 -45.56
C THR A 145 -9.51 12.45 -44.06
N GLU A 146 -8.62 11.84 -43.28
CA GLU A 146 -8.68 11.85 -41.82
C GLU A 146 -8.04 13.11 -41.23
N ARG A 147 -7.05 13.72 -41.91
CA ARG A 147 -6.38 14.95 -41.43
C ARG A 147 -7.04 16.26 -41.87
N LEU A 148 -7.94 16.27 -42.85
CA LEU A 148 -8.63 17.49 -43.30
C LEU A 148 -9.75 17.89 -42.33
N GLN A 149 -9.35 18.42 -41.17
CA GLN A 149 -10.18 18.83 -40.06
C GLN A 149 -9.67 20.16 -39.48
N ASP A 150 -10.57 21.04 -39.04
CA ASP A 150 -10.17 22.30 -38.40
C ASP A 150 -10.03 22.09 -36.89
N GLY A 151 -8.79 21.99 -36.41
CA GLY A 151 -8.53 21.74 -34.98
C GLY A 151 -8.91 22.91 -34.08
N PHE A 152 -8.85 24.15 -34.56
CA PHE A 152 -9.28 25.33 -33.79
C PHE A 152 -10.81 25.38 -33.61
N GLU A 153 -11.59 24.93 -34.61
CA GLU A 153 -13.03 24.74 -34.47
C GLU A 153 -13.35 23.62 -33.47
N ILE A 154 -12.77 22.44 -33.67
CA ILE A 154 -13.10 21.23 -32.90
C ILE A 154 -12.67 21.35 -31.43
N ALA A 155 -11.53 22.00 -31.15
CA ALA A 155 -11.10 22.33 -29.80
C ALA A 155 -11.85 23.53 -29.17
N GLY A 156 -12.72 24.23 -29.90
CA GLY A 156 -13.52 25.35 -29.40
C GLY A 156 -12.82 26.71 -29.36
N HIS A 157 -11.58 26.82 -29.82
CA HIS A 157 -10.85 28.08 -29.86
C HIS A 157 -11.48 29.11 -30.82
N ARG A 158 -12.07 28.68 -31.95
CA ARG A 158 -12.81 29.60 -32.85
C ARG A 158 -14.04 30.20 -32.19
N ALA A 159 -14.77 29.42 -31.38
CA ALA A 159 -15.87 29.94 -30.58
C ALA A 159 -15.40 30.95 -29.52
N THR A 160 -14.24 30.69 -28.91
CA THR A 160 -13.58 31.62 -27.97
C THR A 160 -13.20 32.94 -28.65
N VAL A 161 -12.60 32.88 -29.85
CA VAL A 161 -12.29 34.07 -30.66
C VAL A 161 -13.56 34.86 -30.99
N ALA A 162 -14.63 34.21 -31.44
CA ALA A 162 -15.89 34.88 -31.76
C ALA A 162 -16.57 35.53 -30.53
N GLU A 163 -16.45 34.91 -29.34
CA GLU A 163 -16.89 35.50 -28.07
C GLU A 163 -16.12 36.79 -27.75
N LEU A 164 -14.79 36.70 -27.73
CA LEU A 164 -13.91 37.79 -27.29
C LEU A 164 -13.84 38.95 -28.29
N GLN A 165 -13.92 38.68 -29.61
CA GLN A 165 -14.15 39.71 -30.62
C GLN A 165 -15.49 40.44 -30.39
N GLY A 166 -16.52 39.74 -29.92
CA GLY A 166 -17.81 40.32 -29.52
C GLY A 166 -17.72 41.28 -28.33
N LEU A 167 -16.67 41.17 -27.51
CA LEU A 167 -16.33 42.11 -26.43
C LEU A 167 -15.40 43.25 -26.87
N GLY A 168 -14.91 43.23 -28.12
CA GLY A 168 -14.03 44.25 -28.70
C GLY A 168 -12.53 43.95 -28.61
N ILE A 169 -12.13 42.72 -28.28
CA ILE A 169 -10.73 42.30 -28.19
C ILE A 169 -10.19 41.96 -29.59
N ASP A 170 -9.01 42.47 -29.97
CA ASP A 170 -8.31 42.09 -31.21
C ASP A 170 -7.63 40.72 -31.02
N ILE A 171 -8.35 39.66 -31.39
CA ILE A 171 -7.90 38.27 -31.26
C ILE A 171 -8.26 37.45 -32.50
N ASP A 172 -7.40 36.53 -32.91
CA ASP A 172 -7.63 35.59 -34.02
C ASP A 172 -6.90 34.24 -33.79
N VAL A 173 -7.14 33.24 -34.64
CA VAL A 173 -6.37 31.98 -34.67
C VAL A 173 -5.31 31.97 -35.78
N HIS A 174 -4.17 31.33 -35.55
CA HIS A 174 -3.05 31.29 -36.52
C HIS A 174 -2.44 29.89 -36.66
N ASP A 175 -2.46 29.34 -37.87
CA ASP A 175 -1.88 28.03 -38.17
C ASP A 175 -0.38 28.16 -38.49
N LEU A 176 0.46 27.94 -37.48
CA LEU A 176 1.92 28.05 -37.57
C LEU A 176 2.53 27.10 -38.60
N ASN A 177 1.78 26.12 -39.12
CA ASN A 177 2.30 25.26 -40.18
C ASN A 177 2.56 26.00 -41.50
N PHE A 178 1.80 27.06 -41.77
CA PHE A 178 1.84 27.82 -43.02
C PHE A 178 2.59 29.15 -42.90
N ASP A 179 3.06 29.48 -41.70
CA ASP A 179 3.75 30.73 -41.37
C ASP A 179 5.05 30.93 -42.18
N LEU A 180 5.67 32.11 -42.11
CA LEU A 180 7.07 32.25 -42.52
C LEU A 180 7.99 31.59 -41.48
N ALA A 181 9.26 31.40 -41.85
CA ALA A 181 10.25 30.73 -41.00
C ALA A 181 11.54 31.54 -40.94
N TYR A 182 12.11 31.67 -39.75
CA TYR A 182 13.46 32.19 -39.57
C TYR A 182 14.43 31.06 -39.27
N LYS A 183 15.53 31.02 -40.04
CA LYS A 183 16.62 30.10 -39.78
C LYS A 183 17.53 30.66 -38.69
N MET A 184 17.55 30.00 -37.54
CA MET A 184 18.24 30.41 -36.32
C MET A 184 19.34 29.41 -35.97
N GLN A 185 20.43 29.91 -35.37
CA GLN A 185 21.49 29.07 -34.79
C GLN A 185 21.17 28.84 -33.31
N VAL A 186 21.48 27.66 -32.77
CA VAL A 186 21.39 27.40 -31.33
C VAL A 186 22.50 28.18 -30.60
N PRO A 187 22.17 28.96 -29.56
CA PRO A 187 23.17 29.60 -28.70
C PRO A 187 24.17 28.61 -28.11
N GLY A 188 25.43 28.71 -28.53
CA GLY A 188 26.51 27.81 -28.11
C GLY A 188 26.68 26.53 -28.94
N GLY A 189 25.96 26.39 -30.07
CA GLY A 189 25.93 25.16 -30.88
C GLY A 189 24.86 24.16 -30.38
N GLY A 190 24.44 23.24 -31.23
CA GLY A 190 23.32 22.32 -30.94
C GLY A 190 23.64 21.25 -29.89
N LEU A 191 22.61 20.73 -29.22
CA LEU A 191 22.65 19.40 -28.61
C LEU A 191 22.26 18.33 -29.66
N LEU A 192 21.24 18.62 -30.48
CA LEU A 192 20.85 17.76 -31.62
C LEU A 192 21.31 18.34 -32.96
N TRP A 193 21.01 19.62 -33.25
CA TRP A 193 21.44 20.31 -34.48
C TRP A 193 21.85 21.75 -34.18
N ASP A 194 22.88 22.26 -34.87
CA ASP A 194 23.34 23.65 -34.71
C ASP A 194 22.34 24.71 -35.17
N GLU A 195 21.36 24.35 -35.99
CA GLU A 195 20.42 25.30 -36.62
C GLU A 195 19.04 24.71 -36.93
N TYR A 196 18.00 25.56 -36.81
CA TYR A 196 16.60 25.21 -37.00
C TYR A 196 15.82 26.34 -37.72
N GLU A 197 14.68 26.01 -38.33
CA GLU A 197 13.77 26.98 -38.95
C GLU A 197 12.49 27.14 -38.11
N LEU A 198 12.36 28.22 -37.36
CA LEU A 198 11.26 28.45 -36.40
C LEU A 198 10.21 29.40 -36.98
N ALA A 199 8.92 29.21 -36.62
CA ALA A 199 7.82 30.05 -37.11
C ALA A 199 8.02 31.53 -36.76
N SER A 200 8.00 32.40 -37.76
CA SER A 200 8.28 33.84 -37.58
C SER A 200 7.35 34.50 -36.57
N SER A 201 6.07 34.11 -36.52
CA SER A 201 5.09 34.73 -35.62
C SER A 201 5.35 34.43 -34.14
N ILE A 202 6.16 33.42 -33.81
CA ILE A 202 6.63 33.17 -32.43
C ILE A 202 7.83 34.08 -32.10
N ILE A 203 8.74 34.28 -33.05
CA ILE A 203 9.98 35.05 -32.87
C ILE A 203 9.75 36.58 -33.00
N ASP A 204 8.74 37.00 -33.77
CA ASP A 204 8.33 38.40 -33.95
C ASP A 204 7.31 38.87 -32.89
N ALA A 205 6.97 38.04 -31.90
CA ALA A 205 6.06 38.40 -30.81
C ALA A 205 6.73 39.32 -29.78
N ASP A 206 5.96 40.23 -29.15
CA ASP A 206 6.44 40.96 -27.97
C ASP A 206 6.38 40.09 -26.71
N VAL A 207 5.47 39.09 -26.69
CA VAL A 207 5.33 38.06 -25.65
C VAL A 207 4.78 36.77 -26.26
N TRP A 208 5.36 35.62 -25.93
CA TRP A 208 4.84 34.29 -26.22
C TRP A 208 4.49 33.52 -24.94
N ILE A 209 3.20 33.16 -24.81
CA ILE A 209 2.64 32.38 -23.72
C ILE A 209 2.34 30.95 -24.21
N ASN A 210 2.92 29.95 -23.53
CA ASN A 210 2.76 28.53 -23.83
C ASN A 210 1.70 27.90 -22.91
N VAL A 211 0.69 27.24 -23.48
CA VAL A 211 -0.47 26.70 -22.75
C VAL A 211 -0.65 25.19 -22.98
N PRO A 212 0.27 24.33 -22.50
CA PRO A 212 0.20 22.89 -22.70
C PRO A 212 -0.90 22.21 -21.87
N VAL A 213 -1.22 20.96 -22.22
CA VAL A 213 -2.04 20.05 -21.40
C VAL A 213 -1.19 18.91 -20.87
N ALA A 214 -1.30 18.61 -19.57
CA ALA A 214 -0.52 17.58 -18.88
C ALA A 214 -1.03 16.16 -19.22
N LYS A 215 -0.19 15.32 -19.85
CA LYS A 215 -0.55 13.94 -20.25
C LYS A 215 0.68 13.06 -20.48
N THR A 216 0.54 11.74 -20.41
CA THR A 216 1.65 10.82 -20.68
C THR A 216 1.81 10.56 -22.18
N HIS A 217 3.03 10.54 -22.71
CA HIS A 217 3.26 10.48 -24.16
C HIS A 217 4.64 9.91 -24.56
N GLY A 218 4.64 8.62 -24.92
CA GLY A 218 5.86 7.89 -25.23
C GLY A 218 6.66 7.62 -23.97
N ALA A 219 7.97 7.85 -24.03
CA ALA A 219 8.87 7.70 -22.89
C ALA A 219 8.59 8.65 -21.71
N LYS A 220 8.00 9.82 -21.99
CA LYS A 220 8.00 11.00 -21.13
C LYS A 220 6.60 11.64 -21.07
N ILE A 221 6.45 12.77 -20.40
CA ILE A 221 5.19 13.56 -20.42
C ILE A 221 5.05 14.39 -21.71
N THR A 222 3.86 14.90 -21.97
CA THR A 222 3.67 16.16 -22.70
C THR A 222 3.43 17.25 -21.67
N CYS A 223 4.29 18.26 -21.68
CA CYS A 223 4.05 19.55 -21.05
C CYS A 223 4.83 20.65 -21.82
N CYS A 224 5.34 21.68 -21.15
CA CYS A 224 5.88 22.92 -21.72
C CYS A 224 6.91 22.69 -22.82
N LEU A 225 7.96 21.93 -22.52
CA LEU A 225 9.07 21.63 -23.44
C LEU A 225 8.55 20.91 -24.68
N LYS A 226 7.79 19.83 -24.49
CA LYS A 226 7.22 19.05 -25.60
C LYS A 226 6.21 19.83 -26.45
N ASN A 227 5.59 20.89 -25.92
CA ASN A 227 4.72 21.75 -26.73
C ASN A 227 5.52 22.70 -27.66
N HIS A 228 6.79 23.01 -27.38
CA HIS A 228 7.64 23.83 -28.27
C HIS A 228 7.77 23.18 -29.66
N PHE A 229 7.66 21.85 -29.78
CA PHE A 229 7.66 21.13 -31.06
C PHE A 229 6.56 21.60 -32.06
N GLY A 230 5.53 22.31 -31.57
CA GLY A 230 4.51 22.96 -32.38
C GLY A 230 4.90 24.31 -33.00
N ILE A 231 6.10 24.85 -32.73
CA ILE A 231 6.61 26.09 -33.37
C ILE A 231 7.40 25.83 -34.67
N PHE A 232 7.66 24.56 -35.00
CA PHE A 232 8.24 24.17 -36.29
C PHE A 232 7.20 24.31 -37.43
N PRO A 233 7.45 25.07 -38.51
CA PRO A 233 6.49 25.18 -39.61
C PRO A 233 6.36 23.87 -40.41
N GLY A 234 5.12 23.39 -40.60
CA GLY A 234 4.80 22.20 -41.39
C GLY A 234 5.19 22.31 -42.87
N ARG A 235 5.24 23.54 -43.42
CA ARG A 235 5.83 23.82 -44.74
C ARG A 235 7.32 23.48 -44.88
N VAL A 236 8.04 23.36 -43.76
CA VAL A 236 9.48 22.98 -43.71
C VAL A 236 9.61 21.51 -43.31
N TYR A 237 9.05 21.15 -42.15
CA TYR A 237 9.25 19.84 -41.51
C TYR A 237 8.16 18.79 -41.81
N GLY A 238 7.12 19.17 -42.54
CA GLY A 238 6.02 18.27 -42.92
C GLY A 238 4.97 18.00 -41.83
N TRP A 239 4.03 17.13 -42.17
CA TRP A 239 2.94 16.68 -41.29
C TRP A 239 2.98 15.14 -41.15
N ASN A 240 3.37 14.57 -40.01
CA ASN A 240 3.97 15.19 -38.83
C ASN A 240 5.43 15.62 -39.07
N LYS A 241 5.99 16.43 -38.15
CA LYS A 241 7.32 17.05 -38.25
C LYS A 241 8.49 16.07 -38.47
N ALA A 242 8.28 14.80 -38.15
CA ALA A 242 9.26 13.72 -38.32
C ALA A 242 9.37 13.19 -39.75
N ARG A 243 8.45 13.55 -40.67
CA ARG A 243 8.48 13.10 -42.08
C ARG A 243 9.32 14.00 -42.99
N GLY A 244 9.55 15.26 -42.63
CA GLY A 244 10.22 16.23 -43.49
C GLY A 244 9.38 16.65 -44.70
N THR A 245 10.05 17.26 -45.68
CA THR A 245 9.52 17.63 -47.00
C THR A 245 10.46 17.13 -48.10
N GLU A 246 10.13 17.37 -49.38
CA GLU A 246 11.02 17.02 -50.51
C GLU A 246 12.35 17.80 -50.52
N THR A 247 12.48 18.83 -49.69
CA THR A 247 13.59 19.78 -49.67
C THR A 247 14.22 20.03 -48.29
N HIS A 248 13.66 19.48 -47.22
CA HIS A 248 14.16 19.64 -45.85
C HIS A 248 13.89 18.37 -45.03
N GLU A 249 14.84 17.94 -44.21
CA GLU A 249 14.70 16.76 -43.36
C GLU A 249 13.66 16.96 -42.24
N GLY A 250 13.05 15.87 -41.76
CA GLY A 250 12.16 15.91 -40.60
C GLY A 250 12.94 15.91 -39.29
N ILE A 251 12.35 16.45 -38.21
CA ILE A 251 12.99 16.41 -36.88
C ILE A 251 13.14 14.94 -36.43
N PRO A 252 14.33 14.49 -36.02
CA PRO A 252 14.53 13.17 -35.42
C PRO A 252 13.57 12.95 -34.25
N HIS A 253 12.73 11.91 -34.34
CA HIS A 253 11.66 11.66 -33.39
C HIS A 253 11.85 10.28 -32.74
N TRP A 254 12.94 10.18 -31.97
CA TRP A 254 13.37 9.01 -31.21
C TRP A 254 13.36 9.35 -29.71
N PRO A 255 13.02 8.43 -28.79
CA PRO A 255 12.88 8.75 -27.36
C PRO A 255 14.17 9.25 -26.72
N ARG A 256 15.31 8.95 -27.36
CA ARG A 256 16.69 9.23 -26.95
C ARG A 256 17.34 10.47 -27.58
N LEU A 257 16.58 11.26 -28.34
CA LEU A 257 17.06 12.48 -29.01
C LEU A 257 16.03 13.64 -28.89
N MET A 258 14.98 13.47 -28.06
CA MET A 258 13.90 14.46 -27.96
C MET A 258 14.29 15.64 -27.07
N ASP A 259 14.95 15.39 -25.95
CA ASP A 259 15.16 16.39 -24.91
C ASP A 259 16.23 17.40 -25.33
N GLU A 260 17.24 16.94 -26.07
CA GLU A 260 18.21 17.75 -26.80
C GLU A 260 17.50 18.75 -27.71
N SER A 261 16.54 18.27 -28.52
CA SER A 261 15.75 19.13 -29.41
C SER A 261 14.85 20.10 -28.65
N TRP A 262 14.39 19.75 -27.44
CA TRP A 262 13.55 20.64 -26.62
C TRP A 262 14.39 21.72 -25.93
N VAL A 263 15.59 21.39 -25.45
CA VAL A 263 16.53 22.34 -24.85
C VAL A 263 17.08 23.29 -25.92
N ASP A 264 17.46 22.78 -27.10
CA ASP A 264 17.84 23.60 -28.26
C ASP A 264 16.71 24.58 -28.65
N LEU A 265 15.45 24.13 -28.64
CA LEU A 265 14.28 24.98 -28.88
C LEU A 265 14.11 26.08 -27.82
N VAL A 266 14.19 25.78 -26.52
CA VAL A 266 14.04 26.79 -25.46
C VAL A 266 15.14 27.86 -25.58
N LEU A 267 16.38 27.46 -25.83
CA LEU A 267 17.52 28.39 -26.01
C LEU A 267 17.30 29.41 -27.15
N MET A 268 16.65 29.00 -28.24
CA MET A 268 16.36 29.88 -29.39
C MET A 268 15.07 30.69 -29.25
N SER A 269 14.02 30.13 -28.65
CA SER A 269 12.65 30.65 -28.76
C SER A 269 12.11 31.39 -27.54
N GLN A 270 12.78 31.29 -26.38
CA GLN A 270 12.61 32.17 -25.21
C GLN A 270 11.14 32.44 -24.82
N VAL A 271 10.41 31.37 -24.45
CA VAL A 271 9.05 31.49 -23.90
C VAL A 271 9.02 32.37 -22.65
N ASP A 272 8.12 33.36 -22.61
CA ASP A 272 8.02 34.30 -21.48
C ASP A 272 7.22 33.73 -20.29
N LEU A 273 6.23 32.88 -20.58
CA LEU A 273 5.28 32.35 -19.61
C LEU A 273 4.70 31.02 -20.05
N ASN A 274 4.60 30.08 -19.11
CA ASN A 274 3.89 28.82 -19.26
C ASN A 274 2.65 28.81 -18.35
N VAL A 275 1.51 28.34 -18.85
CA VAL A 275 0.27 28.12 -18.09
C VAL A 275 -0.27 26.72 -18.38
N VAL A 276 -0.16 25.79 -17.45
CA VAL A 276 -0.46 24.37 -17.69
C VAL A 276 -1.93 24.06 -17.38
N ASP A 277 -2.62 23.49 -18.36
CA ASP A 277 -3.89 22.79 -18.15
C ASP A 277 -3.63 21.41 -17.53
N MET A 278 -3.94 21.28 -16.24
CA MET A 278 -4.06 20.01 -15.52
C MET A 278 -5.47 19.86 -14.93
N LEU A 279 -6.49 20.42 -15.60
CA LEU A 279 -7.88 20.24 -15.20
C LEU A 279 -8.29 18.77 -15.41
N GLN A 280 -7.93 18.23 -16.57
CA GLN A 280 -8.01 16.81 -16.90
C GLN A 280 -6.91 16.47 -17.91
N GLY A 281 -6.07 15.48 -17.60
CA GLY A 281 -5.04 14.96 -18.51
C GLY A 281 -5.42 13.61 -19.13
N THR A 282 -4.47 12.92 -19.76
CA THR A 282 -4.57 11.48 -20.07
C THR A 282 -3.38 10.69 -19.52
N GLU A 283 -3.66 9.47 -19.06
CA GLU A 283 -2.66 8.46 -18.66
C GLU A 283 -2.66 7.25 -19.60
N GLY A 284 -1.59 6.45 -19.56
CA GLY A 284 -1.41 5.28 -20.44
C GLY A 284 -1.15 5.59 -21.91
N GLY A 285 -1.51 6.79 -22.41
CA GLY A 285 -1.38 7.16 -23.82
C GLY A 285 -1.70 8.62 -24.12
N ALA A 286 -1.20 9.11 -25.25
CA ALA A 286 -1.29 10.53 -25.65
C ALA A 286 -2.51 10.88 -26.54
N PHE A 287 -3.13 9.87 -27.15
CA PHE A 287 -4.18 10.03 -28.18
C PHE A 287 -5.41 9.15 -27.94
N GLU A 288 -5.22 8.00 -27.27
CA GLU A 288 -6.27 7.03 -26.91
C GLU A 288 -6.20 6.64 -25.41
N GLY A 289 -5.40 7.36 -24.62
CA GLY A 289 -5.19 7.11 -23.19
C GLY A 289 -6.41 7.44 -22.30
N THR A 290 -6.39 6.94 -21.07
CA THR A 290 -7.48 7.11 -20.10
C THR A 290 -7.53 8.54 -19.55
N PRO A 291 -8.66 9.26 -19.65
CA PRO A 291 -8.77 10.60 -19.09
C PRO A 291 -8.67 10.61 -17.57
N LYS A 292 -7.87 11.53 -17.03
CA LYS A 292 -7.58 11.63 -15.59
C LYS A 292 -7.83 13.04 -15.10
N ARG A 293 -8.94 13.23 -14.38
CA ARG A 293 -9.27 14.51 -13.73
C ARG A 293 -8.21 14.82 -12.67
N SER A 294 -7.92 16.10 -12.47
CA SER A 294 -7.07 16.58 -11.37
C SER A 294 -7.48 17.96 -10.88
N ASN A 295 -8.16 18.76 -11.71
CA ASN A 295 -8.64 20.11 -11.42
C ASN A 295 -7.52 21.01 -10.85
N ILE A 296 -6.38 21.08 -11.53
CA ILE A 296 -5.24 21.95 -11.18
C ILE A 296 -4.91 22.87 -12.37
N VAL A 297 -4.54 24.11 -12.10
CA VAL A 297 -3.83 25.00 -13.04
C VAL A 297 -2.46 25.33 -12.46
N LEU A 298 -1.43 25.38 -13.31
CA LEU A 298 -0.10 25.87 -12.94
C LEU A 298 0.28 27.08 -13.78
N ALA A 299 1.16 27.94 -13.27
CA ALA A 299 1.86 28.93 -14.08
C ALA A 299 3.32 29.12 -13.64
N GLY A 300 4.23 29.32 -14.58
CA GLY A 300 5.65 29.55 -14.32
C GLY A 300 6.37 30.12 -15.54
N ALA A 301 7.39 30.95 -15.34
CA ALA A 301 8.16 31.52 -16.46
C ALA A 301 9.04 30.45 -17.12
N ASP A 302 9.85 29.75 -16.34
CA ASP A 302 10.78 28.73 -16.85
C ASP A 302 10.06 27.40 -17.20
N PRO A 303 10.25 26.87 -18.42
CA PRO A 303 9.56 25.67 -18.87
C PRO A 303 10.12 24.36 -18.28
N ILE A 304 11.39 24.34 -17.84
CA ILE A 304 12.01 23.16 -17.22
C ILE A 304 11.49 23.03 -15.78
N ALA A 305 11.51 24.12 -15.01
CA ALA A 305 10.95 24.19 -13.67
C ALA A 305 9.46 23.80 -13.65
N THR A 306 8.70 24.32 -14.62
CA THR A 306 7.26 24.00 -14.77
C THR A 306 7.05 22.51 -15.07
N ASP A 307 7.82 21.92 -15.99
CA ASP A 307 7.67 20.50 -16.35
C ASP A 307 8.12 19.54 -15.24
N LEU A 308 9.09 19.93 -14.40
CA LEU A 308 9.47 19.18 -13.20
C LEU A 308 8.35 19.13 -12.15
N VAL A 309 7.66 20.25 -11.89
CA VAL A 309 6.50 20.27 -10.97
C VAL A 309 5.31 19.50 -11.55
N VAL A 310 5.08 19.56 -12.86
CA VAL A 310 4.06 18.73 -13.53
C VAL A 310 4.41 17.24 -13.44
N ALA A 311 5.68 16.86 -13.61
CA ALA A 311 6.12 15.49 -13.39
C ALA A 311 5.85 15.01 -11.95
N GLN A 312 6.12 15.86 -10.95
CA GLN A 312 5.84 15.56 -9.54
C GLN A 312 4.33 15.41 -9.26
N LEU A 313 3.49 16.31 -9.79
CA LEU A 313 2.03 16.21 -9.69
C LEU A 313 1.47 14.99 -10.44
N MET A 314 2.09 14.61 -11.56
CA MET A 314 1.77 13.36 -12.27
C MET A 314 2.39 12.12 -11.59
N GLY A 315 3.14 12.27 -10.50
CA GLY A 315 3.68 11.19 -9.68
C GLY A 315 4.79 10.36 -10.35
N PHE A 316 5.52 10.99 -11.27
CA PHE A 316 6.84 10.54 -11.71
C PHE A 316 7.91 11.10 -10.76
N ASN A 317 9.12 10.53 -10.79
CA ASN A 317 10.28 11.22 -10.24
C ASN A 317 10.66 12.37 -11.21
N PRO A 318 10.65 13.65 -10.78
CA PRO A 318 11.05 14.76 -11.66
C PRO A 318 12.50 14.65 -12.13
N ASP A 319 13.36 14.06 -11.31
CA ASP A 319 14.80 13.95 -11.59
C ASP A 319 15.13 12.78 -12.54
N ASP A 320 14.13 12.07 -13.07
CA ASP A 320 14.27 11.17 -14.22
C ASP A 320 14.20 11.92 -15.57
N PHE A 321 13.83 13.20 -15.57
CA PHE A 321 13.69 13.99 -16.79
C PHE A 321 15.00 14.68 -17.19
N GLU A 322 15.76 13.95 -18.00
CA GLU A 322 16.97 14.34 -18.75
C GLU A 322 17.05 15.80 -19.24
N PHE A 323 15.95 16.39 -19.72
CA PHE A 323 15.92 17.80 -20.13
C PHE A 323 16.39 18.78 -19.03
N ALA A 324 16.28 18.44 -17.75
CA ALA A 324 16.75 19.29 -16.65
C ALA A 324 18.29 19.26 -16.53
N ASP A 325 18.91 18.09 -16.66
CA ASP A 325 20.37 17.95 -16.69
C ASP A 325 20.97 18.61 -17.95
N LEU A 326 20.33 18.41 -19.11
CA LEU A 326 20.71 19.08 -20.36
C LEU A 326 20.54 20.61 -20.27
N GLY A 327 19.43 21.09 -19.71
CA GLY A 327 19.19 22.51 -19.49
C GLY A 327 20.23 23.15 -18.57
N ALA A 328 20.51 22.54 -17.42
CA ALA A 328 21.52 23.02 -16.48
C ALA A 328 22.92 23.05 -17.10
N GLN A 329 23.29 22.05 -17.92
CA GLN A 329 24.54 22.05 -18.69
C GLN A 329 24.60 23.19 -19.74
N ARG A 330 23.45 23.65 -20.24
CA ARG A 330 23.32 24.82 -21.13
C ARG A 330 23.07 26.13 -20.40
N GLY A 331 22.99 26.12 -19.07
CA GLY A 331 22.78 27.31 -18.24
C GLY A 331 21.35 27.85 -18.23
N ILE A 332 20.34 27.01 -18.50
CA ILE A 332 18.91 27.35 -18.43
C ILE A 332 18.14 26.39 -17.51
N GLY A 333 17.16 26.92 -16.78
CA GLY A 333 16.34 26.17 -15.84
C GLY A 333 17.10 25.58 -14.63
N PRO A 334 16.36 24.91 -13.72
CA PRO A 334 16.94 24.16 -12.62
C PRO A 334 17.33 22.74 -13.06
N GLY A 335 18.45 22.23 -12.53
CA GLY A 335 18.97 20.88 -12.84
C GLY A 335 18.32 19.73 -12.07
N SER A 336 17.44 20.03 -11.11
CA SER A 336 16.63 19.08 -10.34
C SER A 336 15.42 19.79 -9.73
N ILE A 337 14.46 19.04 -9.19
CA ILE A 337 13.29 19.62 -8.50
C ILE A 337 13.68 20.53 -7.32
N ASP A 338 14.83 20.28 -6.70
CA ASP A 338 15.37 21.00 -5.55
C ASP A 338 15.62 22.51 -5.83
N GLY A 339 15.69 22.91 -7.11
CA GLY A 339 15.88 24.30 -7.54
C GLY A 339 14.60 25.10 -7.74
N VAL A 340 13.41 24.51 -7.57
CA VAL A 340 12.11 25.15 -7.91
C VAL A 340 11.46 25.81 -6.68
N ASP A 341 11.00 27.05 -6.83
CA ASP A 341 10.19 27.75 -5.83
C ASP A 341 8.69 27.49 -6.07
N THR A 342 8.15 26.42 -5.48
CA THR A 342 6.73 26.08 -5.64
C THR A 342 5.82 26.90 -4.72
N ARG A 343 4.77 27.51 -5.28
CA ARG A 343 3.86 28.43 -4.59
C ARG A 343 2.39 28.00 -4.71
N GLY A 344 1.62 28.19 -3.64
CA GLY A 344 0.22 27.78 -3.58
C GLY A 344 0.08 26.39 -2.97
N GLY A 345 -0.52 25.45 -3.71
CA GLY A 345 -0.69 24.06 -3.27
C GLY A 345 0.60 23.23 -3.32
N ASP A 346 0.82 22.41 -2.30
CA ASP A 346 1.97 21.50 -2.20
C ASP A 346 1.87 20.34 -3.23
N PRO A 347 2.84 20.19 -4.17
CA PRO A 347 2.83 19.09 -5.14
C PRO A 347 2.90 17.69 -4.53
N ALA A 348 3.60 17.51 -3.41
CA ALA A 348 3.73 16.21 -2.75
C ALA A 348 2.38 15.75 -2.16
N VAL A 349 1.60 16.69 -1.63
CA VAL A 349 0.23 16.43 -1.16
C VAL A 349 -0.76 16.32 -2.33
N LEU A 350 -0.60 17.10 -3.40
CA LEU A 350 -1.52 17.08 -4.55
C LEU A 350 -1.28 15.95 -5.56
N SER A 351 -0.11 15.28 -5.50
CA SER A 351 0.38 14.29 -6.47
C SER A 351 -0.60 13.15 -6.75
N HIS A 352 -0.63 12.72 -8.01
CA HIS A 352 -1.68 11.86 -8.53
C HIS A 352 -1.20 10.85 -9.58
N ARG A 353 -0.15 10.04 -9.27
CA ARG A 353 0.49 9.01 -10.14
C ARG A 353 -0.31 8.61 -11.40
N PHE A 354 0.20 9.02 -12.56
CA PHE A 354 -0.29 8.66 -13.89
C PHE A 354 0.42 7.38 -14.38
N ALA A 355 -0.30 6.49 -15.03
CA ALA A 355 0.25 5.30 -15.67
C ALA A 355 1.17 5.70 -16.84
N LYS A 356 2.40 5.15 -16.82
CA LYS A 356 3.39 5.25 -17.90
C LYS A 356 2.77 4.81 -19.22
N ALA A 357 3.12 5.47 -20.32
CA ALA A 357 2.50 5.20 -21.61
C ALA A 357 3.01 3.91 -22.29
N SER A 358 3.80 3.08 -21.62
CA SER A 358 4.53 1.95 -22.22
C SER A 358 3.65 0.89 -22.90
N ALA A 359 2.36 0.81 -22.58
CA ALA A 359 1.44 -0.13 -23.23
C ALA A 359 1.17 0.22 -24.71
N ASP A 360 1.21 1.50 -25.07
CA ASP A 360 0.98 2.00 -26.42
C ASP A 360 2.22 1.86 -27.34
N TYR A 361 3.40 1.53 -26.78
CA TYR A 361 4.68 1.62 -27.50
C TYR A 361 5.57 0.38 -27.36
N GLY A 362 6.04 -0.15 -28.50
CA GLY A 362 7.04 -1.23 -28.55
C GLY A 362 8.45 -0.74 -28.94
N GLY A 363 9.47 -1.57 -28.66
CA GLY A 363 10.87 -1.24 -28.90
C GLY A 363 11.39 -0.16 -27.95
N ASP A 364 12.38 0.62 -28.38
CA ASP A 364 13.01 1.71 -27.62
C ASP A 364 11.98 2.55 -26.85
N TRP A 365 10.87 2.94 -27.48
CA TRP A 365 9.82 3.76 -26.85
C TRP A 365 9.16 3.11 -25.62
N GLY A 366 9.00 1.78 -25.63
CA GLY A 366 8.46 1.02 -24.50
C GLY A 366 9.51 0.86 -23.39
N GLU A 367 10.75 0.55 -23.76
CA GLU A 367 11.89 0.45 -22.82
C GLU A 367 12.10 1.79 -22.07
N HIS A 368 12.13 2.93 -22.78
CA HIS A 368 12.26 4.27 -22.18
C HIS A 368 11.02 4.77 -21.46
N ALA A 369 9.83 4.26 -21.74
CA ALA A 369 8.64 4.59 -20.95
C ALA A 369 8.65 3.92 -19.57
N GLN A 370 9.42 2.84 -19.39
CA GLN A 370 9.54 2.14 -18.12
C GLN A 370 10.80 2.54 -17.35
N TYR A 371 11.92 2.78 -18.03
CA TYR A 371 13.21 3.11 -17.42
C TYR A 371 13.32 4.58 -16.98
N GLY A 372 13.58 4.83 -15.70
CA GLY A 372 14.06 6.12 -15.19
C GLY A 372 15.55 6.34 -15.48
N MET A 373 16.07 7.54 -15.20
CA MET A 373 17.42 7.94 -15.59
C MET A 373 18.49 7.34 -14.66
N GLY A 374 19.40 6.55 -15.23
CA GLY A 374 20.53 5.91 -14.56
C GLY A 374 21.80 6.78 -14.52
N PRO A 375 22.97 6.21 -14.14
CA PRO A 375 24.25 6.90 -14.22
C PRO A 375 24.69 7.01 -15.69
N ARG A 376 24.84 8.25 -16.16
CA ARG A 376 25.30 8.56 -17.53
C ARG A 376 26.72 9.14 -17.60
N ARG A 377 27.35 9.37 -16.44
CA ARG A 377 28.70 9.94 -16.26
C ARG A 377 29.62 8.93 -15.60
N TRP A 378 30.61 8.45 -16.34
CA TRP A 378 31.48 7.33 -15.97
C TRP A 378 32.95 7.68 -16.10
N ILE A 379 33.78 7.09 -15.23
CA ILE A 379 35.23 7.01 -15.40
C ILE A 379 35.50 5.56 -15.83
N LEU A 380 36.22 5.38 -16.94
CA LEU A 380 36.44 4.06 -17.55
C LEU A 380 37.89 3.61 -17.40
N LEU A 381 38.08 2.30 -17.21
CA LEU A 381 39.37 1.62 -17.32
C LEU A 381 39.22 0.47 -18.33
N GLY A 382 39.90 0.60 -19.46
CA GLY A 382 39.94 -0.38 -20.53
C GLY A 382 40.05 0.25 -21.93
N PRO A 383 39.92 -0.55 -22.99
CA PRO A 383 39.67 -1.99 -22.95
C PRO A 383 40.90 -2.78 -22.45
N LEU A 384 40.66 -3.72 -21.54
CA LEU A 384 41.65 -4.67 -21.04
C LEU A 384 41.42 -6.05 -21.67
N GLU A 385 42.39 -6.95 -21.60
CA GLU A 385 42.19 -8.38 -21.92
C GLU A 385 40.99 -8.95 -21.17
N LYS A 386 40.15 -9.78 -21.80
CA LYS A 386 38.88 -10.24 -21.23
C LYS A 386 39.03 -10.95 -19.88
N ASP A 387 40.13 -11.67 -19.66
CA ASP A 387 40.41 -12.37 -18.39
C ASP A 387 40.97 -11.46 -17.28
N HIS A 388 41.10 -10.15 -17.51
CA HIS A 388 41.54 -9.20 -16.48
C HIS A 388 40.51 -9.07 -15.35
N ALA A 389 40.83 -9.70 -14.21
CA ALA A 389 40.08 -9.62 -12.97
C ALA A 389 40.93 -8.98 -11.85
N PHE A 390 40.39 -7.95 -11.20
CA PHE A 390 40.91 -7.49 -9.92
C PHE A 390 40.62 -8.50 -8.80
N THR A 391 41.49 -8.59 -7.80
CA THR A 391 41.16 -9.31 -6.56
C THR A 391 40.09 -8.58 -5.76
N ALA A 392 39.30 -9.29 -4.94
CA ALA A 392 38.29 -8.68 -4.06
C ALA A 392 38.87 -7.57 -3.15
N GLN A 393 40.13 -7.70 -2.72
CA GLN A 393 40.81 -6.66 -1.94
C GLN A 393 41.10 -5.39 -2.76
N GLN A 394 41.44 -5.53 -4.05
CA GLN A 394 41.60 -4.38 -4.96
C GLN A 394 40.25 -3.73 -5.28
N ILE A 395 39.19 -4.53 -5.50
CA ILE A 395 37.82 -4.05 -5.73
C ILE A 395 37.32 -3.23 -4.53
N ALA A 396 37.44 -3.74 -3.30
CA ALA A 396 37.02 -3.03 -2.09
C ALA A 396 37.81 -1.72 -1.86
N ALA A 397 39.10 -1.71 -2.20
CA ALA A 397 39.97 -0.55 -2.10
C ALA A 397 39.90 0.41 -3.30
N LEU A 398 39.06 0.13 -4.30
CA LEU A 398 39.01 0.89 -5.55
C LEU A 398 38.31 2.25 -5.33
N ALA A 399 39.03 3.33 -5.64
CA ALA A 399 38.52 4.71 -5.64
C ALA A 399 39.34 5.52 -6.67
N PRO A 400 39.09 5.33 -7.99
CA PRO A 400 39.84 6.01 -9.03
C PRO A 400 39.46 7.49 -9.11
N THR A 401 40.44 8.33 -9.43
CA THR A 401 40.26 9.74 -9.78
C THR A 401 40.28 9.88 -11.30
N SER A 402 39.47 10.78 -11.86
CA SER A 402 39.41 10.96 -13.30
C SER A 402 40.75 11.47 -13.86
N GLY A 403 41.18 10.91 -14.98
CA GLY A 403 42.46 11.23 -15.62
C GLY A 403 43.71 10.75 -14.88
N GLU A 404 43.58 10.02 -13.76
CA GLU A 404 44.70 9.48 -13.01
C GLU A 404 44.97 7.99 -13.32
N SER A 405 46.25 7.64 -13.46
CA SER A 405 46.69 6.30 -13.89
C SER A 405 46.11 5.93 -15.26
N ASP A 406 45.62 4.70 -15.44
CA ASP A 406 45.02 4.22 -16.70
C ASP A 406 43.49 4.49 -16.78
N TRP A 407 42.93 5.33 -15.89
CA TRP A 407 41.50 5.69 -15.88
C TRP A 407 41.23 6.95 -16.71
N SER A 408 40.07 6.99 -17.37
CA SER A 408 39.69 8.08 -18.27
C SER A 408 39.39 9.41 -17.57
N GLU A 409 39.36 10.49 -18.35
CA GLU A 409 38.52 11.66 -18.04
C GLU A 409 37.03 11.27 -17.95
N VAL A 410 36.18 12.10 -17.36
CA VAL A 410 34.75 11.77 -17.19
C VAL A 410 34.07 11.67 -18.55
N VAL A 411 33.65 10.46 -18.90
CA VAL A 411 32.87 10.17 -20.11
C VAL A 411 31.39 10.37 -19.81
N TRP A 412 30.74 11.21 -20.60
CA TRP A 412 29.29 11.34 -20.63
C TRP A 412 28.76 10.62 -21.88
N PHE A 413 27.84 9.66 -21.69
CA PHE A 413 27.33 8.80 -22.76
C PHE A 413 26.06 9.33 -23.43
N GLY A 414 25.60 10.51 -23.06
CA GLY A 414 24.26 11.01 -23.41
C GLY A 414 23.15 10.33 -22.63
N PHE A 415 23.25 9.02 -22.40
CA PHE A 415 22.08 8.13 -22.35
C PHE A 415 22.21 7.03 -21.28
N ASP A 416 21.08 6.44 -20.86
CA ASP A 416 21.04 5.40 -19.80
C ASP A 416 21.59 4.05 -20.25
N LYS A 417 21.56 3.80 -21.55
CA LYS A 417 22.20 2.66 -22.19
C LYS A 417 23.60 3.08 -22.65
N ILE A 418 24.60 2.52 -21.97
CA ILE A 418 26.02 2.79 -22.16
C ILE A 418 26.55 1.89 -23.29
N ASP A 419 26.82 2.51 -24.44
CA ASP A 419 27.38 1.85 -25.64
C ASP A 419 28.92 1.93 -25.61
N LEU A 420 29.57 0.86 -25.14
CA LEU A 420 31.03 0.76 -25.11
C LEU A 420 31.63 0.32 -26.46
N ASP A 421 30.82 -0.21 -27.39
CA ASP A 421 31.25 -0.73 -28.69
C ASP A 421 31.60 0.44 -29.63
N THR A 422 30.70 1.42 -29.70
CA THR A 422 30.92 2.69 -30.40
C THR A 422 32.00 3.54 -29.72
N HIS A 423 32.13 3.46 -28.39
CA HIS A 423 33.16 4.22 -27.65
C HIS A 423 34.59 3.71 -27.88
N PHE A 424 34.75 2.40 -28.12
CA PHE A 424 36.07 1.74 -28.26
C PHE A 424 36.35 1.12 -29.65
N ASP A 425 35.52 1.41 -30.66
CA ASP A 425 35.70 1.08 -32.10
C ASP A 425 35.68 -0.46 -32.42
N ASP A 426 34.54 -1.14 -32.18
CA ASP A 426 34.32 -2.60 -32.37
C ASP A 426 35.41 -3.47 -31.69
N PRO A 427 35.65 -3.29 -30.37
CA PRO A 427 36.61 -4.11 -29.64
C PRO A 427 36.06 -5.54 -29.48
N VAL A 428 36.95 -6.54 -29.42
CA VAL A 428 36.54 -7.95 -29.24
C VAL A 428 37.48 -8.69 -28.30
N GLN A 429 36.92 -9.58 -27.47
CA GLN A 429 37.64 -10.30 -26.40
C GLN A 429 38.28 -9.35 -25.37
N VAL A 430 37.50 -8.37 -24.89
CA VAL A 430 37.95 -7.38 -23.90
C VAL A 430 37.06 -7.34 -22.66
N ALA A 431 37.54 -6.67 -21.62
CA ALA A 431 36.76 -6.22 -20.47
C ALA A 431 36.98 -4.72 -20.21
N VAL A 432 35.94 -4.03 -19.77
CA VAL A 432 35.98 -2.61 -19.36
C VAL A 432 35.38 -2.49 -17.96
N TYR A 433 36.02 -1.69 -17.12
CA TYR A 433 35.51 -1.30 -15.81
C TYR A 433 34.97 0.13 -15.91
N ALA A 434 33.69 0.34 -15.57
CA ALA A 434 33.05 1.64 -15.49
C ALA A 434 32.77 1.98 -14.01
N PHE A 435 33.21 3.15 -13.57
CA PHE A 435 33.12 3.59 -12.17
C PHE A 435 32.41 4.95 -12.06
N THR A 436 31.57 5.11 -11.03
CA THR A 436 30.87 6.37 -10.71
C THR A 436 30.48 6.43 -9.23
N HIS A 437 30.16 7.62 -8.72
CA HIS A 437 29.61 7.78 -7.37
C HIS A 437 28.10 8.05 -7.43
N PHE A 438 27.39 7.67 -6.37
CA PHE A 438 26.01 8.12 -6.19
C PHE A 438 25.69 8.43 -4.74
N THR A 439 24.78 9.38 -4.51
CA THR A 439 24.19 9.58 -3.18
C THR A 439 22.87 8.86 -3.07
N MET A 440 22.59 8.34 -1.89
CA MET A 440 21.27 7.85 -1.47
C MET A 440 20.82 8.72 -0.28
N ALA A 441 19.68 9.40 -0.41
CA ALA A 441 19.24 10.40 0.56
C ALA A 441 18.80 9.78 1.91
N THR A 442 18.20 8.60 1.86
CA THR A 442 17.65 7.84 2.99
C THR A 442 17.97 6.37 2.81
N SER A 443 18.39 5.67 3.87
CA SER A 443 18.71 4.25 3.80
C SER A 443 17.44 3.46 3.47
N ASP A 444 17.33 2.80 2.32
CA ASP A 444 16.10 2.13 1.86
C ASP A 444 16.33 0.88 1.00
N SER A 445 15.28 0.05 0.96
CA SER A 445 15.10 -1.00 -0.01
C SER A 445 14.87 -0.38 -1.38
N VAL A 446 15.58 -0.89 -2.38
CA VAL A 446 15.55 -0.41 -3.77
C VAL A 446 15.33 -1.60 -4.70
N ARG A 447 15.18 -1.33 -6.00
CA ARG A 447 15.29 -2.37 -7.03
C ARG A 447 16.37 -1.97 -8.03
N PHE A 448 17.46 -2.73 -8.10
CA PHE A 448 18.46 -2.48 -9.14
C PHE A 448 17.93 -3.04 -10.46
N TRP A 449 17.72 -2.16 -11.44
CA TRP A 449 17.33 -2.53 -12.79
C TRP A 449 18.57 -2.54 -13.68
N ILE A 450 18.90 -3.71 -14.22
CA ILE A 450 20.19 -3.98 -14.84
C ILE A 450 19.99 -4.55 -16.25
N GLY A 451 20.65 -3.94 -17.23
CA GLY A 451 20.69 -4.38 -18.62
C GLY A 451 22.11 -4.71 -19.04
N SER A 452 22.29 -5.77 -19.83
CA SER A 452 23.50 -6.01 -20.62
C SER A 452 23.21 -6.92 -21.80
N ASP A 453 23.98 -6.84 -22.89
CA ASP A 453 23.92 -7.85 -23.96
C ASP A 453 24.90 -9.02 -23.75
N GLU A 454 26.02 -8.80 -23.07
CA GLU A 454 26.98 -9.85 -22.66
C GLU A 454 27.27 -9.80 -21.15
N ALA A 455 28.30 -10.52 -20.69
CA ALA A 455 28.58 -10.73 -19.27
C ALA A 455 28.88 -9.41 -18.53
N LEU A 456 28.26 -9.26 -17.35
CA LEU A 456 28.28 -8.04 -16.55
C LEU A 456 28.38 -8.39 -15.07
N THR A 457 29.26 -7.74 -14.33
CA THR A 457 29.36 -7.86 -12.86
C THR A 457 29.28 -6.47 -12.25
N VAL A 458 28.52 -6.31 -11.16
CA VAL A 458 28.29 -5.02 -10.50
C VAL A 458 28.64 -5.11 -9.02
N TRP A 459 29.35 -4.09 -8.53
CA TRP A 459 29.67 -3.90 -7.12
C TRP A 459 29.18 -2.53 -6.62
N ILE A 460 28.69 -2.49 -5.39
CA ILE A 460 28.47 -1.25 -4.63
C ILE A 460 29.42 -1.29 -3.42
N ASP A 461 30.26 -0.27 -3.29
CA ASP A 461 31.33 -0.16 -2.28
C ASP A 461 32.30 -1.35 -2.17
N GLY A 462 32.32 -2.20 -3.20
CA GLY A 462 33.13 -3.40 -3.30
C GLY A 462 32.40 -4.69 -2.92
N GLU A 463 31.17 -4.62 -2.43
CA GLU A 463 30.27 -5.77 -2.29
C GLU A 463 29.65 -6.09 -3.66
N GLN A 464 29.73 -7.37 -4.10
CA GLN A 464 29.23 -7.78 -5.41
C GLN A 464 27.72 -8.04 -5.36
N ILE A 465 26.93 -7.09 -5.84
CA ILE A 465 25.46 -7.18 -5.81
C ILE A 465 24.86 -8.00 -6.96
N TYR A 466 25.61 -8.21 -8.06
CA TYR A 466 25.09 -8.86 -9.26
C TYR A 466 26.20 -9.45 -10.14
N THR A 467 25.90 -10.55 -10.83
CA THR A 467 26.67 -11.02 -11.97
C THR A 467 25.80 -11.73 -13.01
N HIS A 468 26.14 -11.58 -14.29
CA HIS A 468 25.57 -12.29 -15.43
C HIS A 468 26.69 -12.89 -16.28
N GLU A 469 26.51 -14.14 -16.71
CA GLU A 469 27.43 -14.84 -17.61
C GLU A 469 26.76 -15.18 -18.94
N GLY A 470 27.53 -15.10 -20.03
CA GLY A 470 27.08 -15.45 -21.37
C GLY A 470 26.63 -14.25 -22.20
N ARG A 471 25.61 -14.46 -23.05
CA ARG A 471 25.08 -13.48 -24.01
C ARG A 471 23.56 -13.56 -24.09
N ARG A 472 22.92 -12.40 -24.16
CA ARG A 472 21.47 -12.21 -24.29
C ARG A 472 21.18 -11.04 -25.26
N ARG A 473 19.93 -10.55 -25.24
CA ARG A 473 19.58 -9.21 -25.75
C ARG A 473 19.57 -8.25 -24.56
N HIS A 474 20.16 -7.08 -24.73
CA HIS A 474 19.95 -5.96 -23.83
C HIS A 474 18.51 -5.43 -23.88
N ASP A 475 17.95 -5.23 -22.69
CA ASP A 475 16.79 -4.43 -22.33
C ASP A 475 17.25 -3.65 -21.10
N MET A 476 16.96 -2.34 -21.00
CA MET A 476 17.53 -1.53 -19.92
C MET A 476 17.17 -2.04 -18.52
N GLY A 477 15.95 -2.57 -18.38
CA GLY A 477 15.45 -3.19 -17.16
C GLY A 477 15.36 -4.70 -17.25
N GLY A 478 16.21 -5.36 -18.04
CA GLY A 478 16.13 -6.79 -18.32
C GLY A 478 16.10 -7.67 -17.06
N ASP A 479 17.04 -7.44 -16.14
CA ASP A 479 17.02 -8.03 -14.80
C ASP A 479 16.62 -6.97 -13.77
N LYS A 480 15.84 -7.39 -12.76
CA LYS A 480 15.29 -6.51 -11.72
C LYS A 480 15.48 -7.16 -10.35
N ILE A 481 16.63 -6.93 -9.72
CA ILE A 481 16.97 -7.54 -8.43
C ILE A 481 16.54 -6.65 -7.25
N PRO A 482 16.00 -7.20 -6.15
CA PRO A 482 15.81 -6.44 -4.92
C PRO A 482 17.18 -6.04 -4.36
N GLY A 483 17.27 -4.86 -3.77
CA GLY A 483 18.49 -4.34 -3.19
C GLY A 483 18.24 -3.51 -1.94
N TYR A 484 19.32 -3.13 -1.28
CA TYR A 484 19.31 -2.16 -0.19
C TYR A 484 20.51 -1.24 -0.34
N VAL A 485 20.34 0.05 -0.02
CA VAL A 485 21.42 1.04 0.02
C VAL A 485 21.30 1.84 1.31
N GLU A 486 22.41 2.12 1.99
CA GLU A 486 22.42 3.00 3.17
C GLU A 486 22.21 4.48 2.76
N ALA A 487 22.01 5.38 3.73
CA ALA A 487 22.06 6.82 3.47
C ALA A 487 23.52 7.28 3.41
N GLY A 488 23.90 7.97 2.34
CA GLY A 488 25.26 8.48 2.18
C GLY A 488 25.74 8.52 0.74
N GLU A 489 27.07 8.45 0.60
CA GLU A 489 27.82 8.38 -0.66
C GLU A 489 28.29 6.94 -0.89
N HIS A 490 28.04 6.45 -2.10
CA HIS A 490 28.29 5.07 -2.51
C HIS A 490 29.10 5.02 -3.81
N ARG A 491 30.06 4.10 -3.86
CA ARG A 491 30.86 3.82 -5.07
C ARG A 491 30.19 2.72 -5.90
N LEU A 492 29.80 3.03 -7.12
CA LEU A 492 29.29 2.07 -8.09
C LEU A 492 30.41 1.67 -9.07
N LEU A 493 30.72 0.38 -9.12
CA LEU A 493 31.66 -0.21 -10.07
C LEU A 493 30.94 -1.27 -10.91
N ILE A 494 31.13 -1.22 -12.21
CA ILE A 494 30.59 -2.19 -13.17
C ILE A 494 31.76 -2.73 -14.00
N ARG A 495 31.81 -4.05 -14.22
CA ARG A 495 32.71 -4.70 -15.19
C ARG A 495 31.85 -5.31 -16.29
N ALA A 496 31.98 -4.79 -17.50
CA ALA A 496 31.36 -5.35 -18.70
C ALA A 496 32.41 -6.13 -19.51
N GLU A 497 32.04 -7.29 -20.04
CA GLU A 497 32.86 -8.03 -20.99
C GLU A 497 32.29 -8.00 -22.41
N GLN A 498 33.16 -7.87 -23.41
CA GLN A 498 32.81 -7.97 -24.84
C GLN A 498 33.50 -9.19 -25.45
N GLY A 499 32.68 -10.18 -25.80
CA GLY A 499 33.04 -11.37 -26.56
C GLY A 499 32.78 -11.19 -28.06
N ARG A 500 31.49 -11.03 -28.43
CA ARG A 500 31.02 -10.70 -29.80
C ARG A 500 29.68 -9.94 -29.78
N GLY A 501 29.41 -9.24 -28.68
CA GLY A 501 28.21 -8.49 -28.32
C GLY A 501 27.94 -7.24 -29.15
N ARG A 502 27.13 -6.35 -28.58
CA ARG A 502 27.07 -4.91 -28.85
C ARG A 502 27.74 -4.09 -27.74
N PHE A 503 28.46 -4.77 -26.83
CA PHE A 503 29.14 -4.22 -25.67
C PHE A 503 28.32 -3.18 -24.88
N ASP A 504 27.02 -3.43 -24.73
CA ASP A 504 26.10 -2.44 -24.19
C ASP A 504 25.52 -2.86 -22.83
N PHE A 505 25.41 -1.90 -21.91
CA PHE A 505 24.90 -2.11 -20.53
C PHE A 505 24.09 -0.91 -20.01
N SER A 506 23.31 -1.14 -18.94
CA SER A 506 22.61 -0.11 -18.20
C SER A 506 22.42 -0.51 -16.73
N PHE A 507 22.28 0.47 -15.85
CA PHE A 507 22.05 0.28 -14.42
C PHE A 507 21.20 1.42 -13.87
N ASN A 508 20.24 1.14 -12.99
CA ASN A 508 19.53 2.18 -12.23
C ASN A 508 19.08 1.66 -10.85
N VAL A 509 19.12 2.53 -9.85
CA VAL A 509 18.60 2.32 -8.49
C VAL A 509 17.15 2.80 -8.45
N CYS A 510 16.19 1.90 -8.66
CA CYS A 510 14.78 2.24 -8.88
C CYS A 510 13.92 2.20 -7.61
N GLU A 511 12.78 2.90 -7.65
CA GLU A 511 11.67 2.69 -6.69
C GLU A 511 11.32 1.18 -6.62
N PRO A 512 11.15 0.58 -5.43
CA PRO A 512 10.83 -0.84 -5.26
C PRO A 512 9.34 -1.14 -5.52
N ILE A 513 8.84 -0.72 -6.69
CA ILE A 513 7.43 -0.86 -7.11
C ILE A 513 7.28 -2.07 -8.03
N ASP A 514 6.30 -2.93 -7.73
CA ASP A 514 5.92 -4.10 -8.53
C ASP A 514 4.86 -3.82 -9.60
N ASP A 515 4.04 -2.77 -9.42
CA ASP A 515 3.05 -2.35 -10.43
C ASP A 515 3.74 -1.76 -11.66
N LEU A 516 3.77 -2.54 -12.75
CA LEU A 516 4.40 -2.20 -14.03
C LEU A 516 3.88 -0.90 -14.67
N ARG A 517 2.74 -0.33 -14.21
CA ARG A 517 2.24 0.98 -14.65
C ARG A 517 3.05 2.15 -14.10
N PHE A 518 3.75 1.95 -12.98
CA PHE A 518 4.46 3.00 -12.23
C PHE A 518 5.94 2.65 -11.95
N ALA A 519 6.29 1.36 -11.99
CA ALA A 519 7.63 0.86 -11.69
C ALA A 519 8.74 1.43 -12.59
N GLY A 520 9.99 1.38 -12.10
CA GLY A 520 11.20 1.67 -12.89
C GLY A 520 11.67 3.12 -12.90
N ASN A 521 10.96 4.05 -12.24
CA ASN A 521 11.52 5.36 -11.91
C ASN A 521 12.79 5.20 -11.05
N ARG A 522 13.76 6.10 -11.14
CA ARG A 522 14.86 6.17 -10.17
C ARG A 522 14.28 6.42 -8.77
N TYR A 523 14.89 5.85 -7.74
CA TYR A 523 14.52 6.13 -6.35
C TYR A 523 14.69 7.64 -6.04
N PRO A 524 13.70 8.33 -5.45
CA PRO A 524 13.75 9.76 -5.16
C PRO A 524 15.00 10.19 -4.35
N GLY A 525 15.60 11.32 -4.72
CA GLY A 525 16.82 11.80 -4.05
C GLY A 525 18.11 11.05 -4.40
N VAL A 526 18.08 9.98 -5.21
CA VAL A 526 19.32 9.44 -5.80
C VAL A 526 19.89 10.45 -6.82
N ARG A 527 21.21 10.65 -6.75
CA ARG A 527 22.00 11.52 -7.64
C ARG A 527 23.29 10.80 -8.05
N TYR A 528 23.61 10.74 -9.34
CA TYR A 528 24.86 10.15 -9.86
C TYR A 528 25.88 11.24 -10.20
N TYR A 529 27.14 11.07 -9.82
CA TYR A 529 28.18 12.10 -9.96
C TYR A 529 29.61 11.53 -9.96
N GLN A 530 30.61 12.40 -10.15
CA GLN A 530 32.02 12.05 -10.14
C GLN A 530 32.82 12.99 -9.24
N ALA A 531 33.75 12.45 -8.46
CA ALA A 531 34.63 13.24 -7.63
C ALA A 531 35.58 14.10 -8.50
N GLY A 532 35.70 15.38 -8.19
CA GLY A 532 36.52 16.35 -8.94
C GLY A 532 35.79 17.08 -10.07
N GLY A 533 34.75 16.47 -10.66
CA GLY A 533 33.76 17.20 -11.46
C GLY A 533 32.84 17.99 -10.51
N GLY A 534 32.83 19.31 -10.60
CA GLY A 534 32.13 20.16 -9.63
C GLY A 534 30.61 19.88 -9.58
N PRO A 535 30.01 19.78 -8.37
CA PRO A 535 28.56 19.64 -8.25
C PRO A 535 27.85 20.95 -8.63
N PRO A 536 26.54 20.91 -8.95
CA PRO A 536 25.68 22.07 -8.76
C PRO A 536 25.89 22.63 -7.34
N MET A 537 26.12 23.94 -7.22
CA MET A 537 26.72 24.51 -6.00
C MET A 537 25.87 24.30 -4.75
N GLY A 538 26.35 23.51 -3.79
CA GLY A 538 25.59 23.20 -2.56
C GLY A 538 26.38 22.54 -1.42
N SER A 539 27.70 22.69 -1.35
CA SER A 539 28.53 21.96 -0.38
C SER A 539 28.38 22.45 1.07
N VAL A 540 27.46 21.83 1.83
CA VAL A 540 27.43 21.94 3.29
C VAL A 540 28.57 21.10 3.88
N GLN A 541 29.52 21.73 4.58
CA GLN A 541 30.54 20.98 5.31
C GLN A 541 30.01 20.45 6.65
N VAL A 542 30.09 19.13 6.83
CA VAL A 542 30.03 18.47 8.13
C VAL A 542 31.25 17.56 8.27
N GLN A 543 32.02 17.72 9.35
CA GLN A 543 32.95 16.68 9.82
C GLN A 543 32.38 16.05 11.09
N ALA A 544 32.28 14.72 11.09
CA ALA A 544 31.47 13.96 12.02
C ALA A 544 32.29 13.16 13.05
N LYS A 545 31.61 12.68 14.09
CA LYS A 545 31.65 11.28 14.57
C LYS A 545 30.36 11.00 15.35
N GLN A 546 29.58 9.98 14.95
CA GLN A 546 29.63 8.59 15.45
C GLN A 546 29.33 8.48 16.96
N ALA A 547 28.44 7.59 17.44
CA ALA A 547 27.77 6.40 16.88
C ALA A 547 26.43 6.14 17.63
N TRP A 548 25.48 5.30 17.19
CA TRP A 548 25.45 4.29 16.10
C TRP A 548 24.01 4.07 15.56
N SER A 549 23.91 3.24 14.50
CA SER A 549 22.69 2.65 13.91
C SER A 549 21.98 1.65 14.90
N PRO A 550 20.88 0.90 14.58
CA PRO A 550 20.34 0.60 13.23
C PRO A 550 18.79 0.57 12.96
N TRP A 551 18.44 0.91 11.70
CA TRP A 551 17.57 0.19 10.73
C TRP A 551 16.04 -0.11 11.01
N ARG A 552 15.49 -1.28 10.58
CA ARG A 552 14.31 -1.38 9.66
C ARG A 552 13.45 -2.70 9.57
N VAL A 553 12.24 -2.63 8.99
CA VAL A 553 11.54 -3.44 7.93
C VAL A 553 11.52 -5.03 7.91
N GLY A 554 10.36 -5.63 7.49
CA GLY A 554 10.01 -7.03 6.98
C GLY A 554 9.32 -8.11 7.91
N GLY A 555 8.03 -8.61 7.83
CA GLY A 555 6.93 -8.60 6.81
C GLY A 555 5.38 -8.95 7.07
N VAL A 556 4.38 -9.29 6.15
CA VAL A 556 4.08 -9.39 4.63
C VAL A 556 2.62 -9.05 4.08
N GLU A 557 2.48 -8.91 2.73
CA GLU A 557 1.34 -9.04 1.74
C GLU A 557 0.31 -10.22 1.90
N GLN A 558 -0.80 -10.18 1.12
CA GLN A 558 -1.39 -11.33 0.40
C GLN A 558 -2.12 -10.87 -0.89
N THR A 559 -2.27 -11.76 -1.90
CA THR A 559 -2.93 -11.44 -3.19
C THR A 559 -4.43 -11.75 -3.21
N PHE A 560 -5.27 -10.82 -3.67
CA PHE A 560 -6.72 -10.98 -3.84
C PHE A 560 -7.23 -10.21 -5.07
N THR A 561 -8.16 -10.78 -5.84
CA THR A 561 -8.87 -10.14 -6.98
C THR A 561 -10.14 -10.92 -7.35
N PRO A 562 -11.17 -10.29 -7.94
CA PRO A 562 -11.81 -8.99 -7.63
C PRO A 562 -13.28 -9.24 -7.17
N ASP A 563 -14.13 -8.29 -6.77
CA ASP A 563 -14.59 -7.04 -7.41
C ASP A 563 -15.07 -6.00 -6.37
N GLU A 564 -15.35 -4.78 -6.85
CA GLU A 564 -15.63 -3.52 -6.11
C GLU A 564 -14.41 -2.98 -5.32
N ASP A 565 -13.72 -2.03 -5.97
CA ASP A 565 -12.36 -1.57 -5.67
C ASP A 565 -12.27 -0.52 -4.52
N PRO A 566 -11.58 -0.80 -3.40
CA PRO A 566 -11.34 0.16 -2.33
C PRO A 566 -10.20 1.16 -2.59
N LEU A 567 -9.43 1.08 -3.69
CA LEU A 567 -8.23 1.89 -3.95
C LEU A 567 -8.48 3.38 -4.21
N THR A 568 -9.73 3.86 -4.07
CA THR A 568 -10.14 5.23 -4.42
C THR A 568 -9.69 6.32 -3.44
N THR A 569 -9.10 5.99 -2.28
CA THR A 569 -8.76 6.99 -1.23
C THR A 569 -7.38 6.78 -0.56
N SER A 570 -6.30 6.71 -1.34
CA SER A 570 -4.93 6.76 -0.80
C SER A 570 -3.92 7.43 -1.76
N ARG A 571 -3.95 8.78 -1.83
CA ARG A 571 -2.99 9.61 -2.60
C ARG A 571 -2.61 10.91 -1.87
N HIS A 572 -2.41 10.85 -0.54
CA HIS A 572 -2.01 12.00 0.28
C HIS A 572 -1.10 11.57 1.46
N ALA A 573 0.23 11.61 1.29
CA ALA A 573 1.21 11.62 2.39
C ALA A 573 2.61 11.98 1.85
N PRO A 574 3.28 13.04 2.36
CA PRO A 574 4.68 13.33 2.06
C PRO A 574 5.65 12.62 3.03
N ASP A 575 6.92 12.57 2.61
CA ASP A 575 8.18 12.53 3.37
C ASP A 575 8.39 11.61 4.60
N SER A 576 9.62 11.08 4.71
CA SER A 576 10.07 10.23 5.82
C SER A 576 10.14 11.00 7.14
N LEU A 577 9.14 10.81 8.01
CA LEU A 577 9.18 11.34 9.38
C LEU A 577 10.27 10.63 10.21
N LEU A 578 11.34 11.34 10.54
CA LEU A 578 12.40 10.85 11.41
C LEU A 578 11.92 10.90 12.88
N ILE A 579 11.44 9.77 13.40
CA ILE A 579 10.86 9.66 14.74
C ILE A 579 11.98 9.56 15.80
N ASP A 580 12.41 10.71 16.31
CA ASP A 580 13.17 10.82 17.56
C ASP A 580 12.22 10.72 18.77
N ALA A 581 11.84 9.49 19.12
CA ALA A 581 10.96 9.19 20.25
C ALA A 581 11.73 8.53 21.42
N PRO A 582 11.51 8.97 22.68
CA PRO A 582 12.27 8.47 23.82
C PRO A 582 11.88 7.04 24.21
N VAL A 583 12.78 6.10 23.88
CA VAL A 583 12.73 4.63 24.11
C VAL A 583 12.24 4.21 25.51
N ALA A 584 12.44 5.04 26.53
CA ALA A 584 12.21 4.70 27.95
C ALA A 584 10.74 4.43 28.36
N ARG A 585 9.73 4.81 27.57
CA ARG A 585 8.32 4.74 28.01
C ARG A 585 7.66 3.37 27.82
N SER A 586 7.89 2.69 26.71
CA SER A 586 7.22 1.42 26.39
C SER A 586 7.69 0.26 27.28
N ILE A 587 8.97 0.28 27.67
CA ILE A 587 9.58 -0.73 28.56
C ILE A 587 8.90 -0.74 29.93
N ALA A 588 8.56 0.45 30.48
CA ALA A 588 7.97 0.58 31.81
C ALA A 588 6.63 -0.17 31.96
N LEU A 589 5.82 -0.24 30.91
CA LEU A 589 4.56 -1.00 30.91
C LEU A 589 4.82 -2.52 30.97
N LEU A 590 5.78 -3.00 30.20
CA LEU A 590 6.14 -4.43 30.15
C LEU A 590 6.82 -4.87 31.45
N ASP A 591 7.66 -4.02 32.05
CA ASP A 591 8.21 -4.20 33.40
C ASP A 591 7.09 -4.22 34.46
N VAL A 592 6.07 -3.37 34.37
CA VAL A 592 4.91 -3.43 35.28
C VAL A 592 4.20 -4.79 35.17
N ILE A 593 3.94 -5.29 33.96
CA ILE A 593 3.30 -6.60 33.77
C ILE A 593 4.19 -7.75 34.30
N ALA A 594 5.50 -7.72 34.02
CA ALA A 594 6.44 -8.77 34.42
C ALA A 594 6.81 -8.76 35.92
N THR A 595 6.80 -7.59 36.57
CA THR A 595 7.19 -7.45 38.00
C THR A 595 6.02 -7.40 38.97
N GLN A 596 4.82 -7.00 38.54
CA GLN A 596 3.66 -6.82 39.42
C GLN A 596 2.68 -8.01 39.43
N ILE A 597 2.90 -9.07 38.65
CA ILE A 597 2.03 -10.26 38.63
C ILE A 597 2.87 -11.54 38.88
N PRO A 598 2.94 -12.05 40.13
CA PRO A 598 3.81 -13.17 40.47
C PRO A 598 3.19 -14.49 40.00
N GLY A 599 3.70 -15.01 38.89
CA GLY A 599 3.17 -16.19 38.20
C GLY A 599 3.44 -16.13 36.71
N ILE A 600 3.42 -14.92 36.14
CA ILE A 600 3.99 -14.64 34.82
C ILE A 600 5.50 -14.83 34.91
N ARG A 601 5.99 -15.99 34.45
CA ARG A 601 7.42 -16.28 34.30
C ARG A 601 7.74 -16.38 32.82
N VAL A 602 8.54 -15.46 32.32
CA VAL A 602 9.22 -15.62 31.03
C VAL A 602 10.31 -16.67 31.23
N TRP A 603 10.02 -17.92 30.86
CA TRP A 603 11.01 -19.00 30.89
C TRP A 603 11.89 -18.96 29.63
N ALA A 604 13.17 -19.19 29.85
CA ALA A 604 14.14 -19.55 28.82
C ALA A 604 14.79 -20.90 29.20
N ALA A 605 15.51 -21.48 28.24
CA ALA A 605 16.03 -22.84 28.21
C ALA A 605 15.02 -23.96 27.86
N ASP A 606 15.43 -24.71 26.84
CA ASP A 606 15.19 -26.14 26.56
C ASP A 606 13.76 -26.61 26.22
N ASP A 607 13.57 -26.92 24.93
CA ASP A 607 12.48 -27.61 24.23
C ASP A 607 11.00 -27.34 24.59
N THR A 608 10.27 -26.89 23.55
CA THR A 608 8.80 -26.72 23.44
C THR A 608 8.10 -25.83 24.48
N VAL A 609 8.33 -24.51 24.39
CA VAL A 609 7.53 -23.48 25.07
C VAL A 609 7.04 -22.40 24.09
N THR A 610 5.74 -22.10 24.14
CA THR A 610 5.06 -21.08 23.32
C THR A 610 4.78 -19.81 24.14
N PRO A 611 4.73 -18.59 23.55
CA PRO A 611 4.35 -17.34 24.25
C PRO A 611 2.92 -17.31 24.83
N ILE A 612 2.76 -17.96 25.99
CA ILE A 612 1.59 -17.98 26.87
C ILE A 612 1.41 -16.59 27.52
N LEU A 613 0.97 -15.61 26.72
CA LEU A 613 0.67 -14.25 27.16
C LEU A 613 -0.68 -13.70 26.65
N PHE A 614 -1.10 -14.07 25.43
CA PHE A 614 -2.35 -13.60 24.82
C PHE A 614 -3.33 -14.72 24.42
N SER A 615 -2.87 -15.97 24.32
CA SER A 615 -3.74 -17.16 24.35
C SER A 615 -4.39 -17.39 25.72
N GLU A 616 -3.74 -16.91 26.77
CA GLU A 616 -4.02 -17.25 28.16
C GLU A 616 -4.63 -16.08 28.95
N ILE A 617 -5.33 -15.17 28.24
CA ILE A 617 -6.06 -14.06 28.86
C ILE A 617 -7.11 -14.65 29.82
N PRO A 618 -7.08 -14.33 31.13
CA PRO A 618 -7.86 -15.07 32.15
C PRO A 618 -9.40 -15.02 32.02
N PHE A 619 -9.93 -14.15 31.15
CA PHE A 619 -11.31 -13.64 31.21
C PHE A 619 -12.21 -14.10 30.06
N THR A 620 -11.81 -15.14 29.35
CA THR A 620 -12.46 -15.61 28.13
C THR A 620 -13.58 -16.60 28.43
N MET A 621 -14.84 -16.25 28.16
CA MET A 621 -15.92 -17.25 28.05
C MET A 621 -15.85 -17.97 26.71
N GLY A 622 -14.75 -18.69 26.50
CA GLY A 622 -14.56 -19.57 25.36
C GLY A 622 -15.42 -20.84 25.49
N HIS A 623 -15.84 -21.36 24.34
CA HIS A 623 -16.55 -22.63 24.23
C HIS A 623 -15.81 -23.79 24.92
N VAL A 624 -16.57 -24.78 25.40
CA VAL A 624 -16.14 -26.18 25.54
C VAL A 624 -17.18 -27.02 24.75
N GLY A 625 -17.15 -28.34 24.79
CA GLY A 625 -18.26 -29.19 24.31
C GLY A 625 -18.32 -29.42 22.80
N PHE A 626 -19.25 -30.27 22.33
CA PHE A 626 -19.27 -30.97 21.02
C PHE A 626 -19.24 -30.08 19.73
N GLY A 627 -18.16 -29.32 19.52
CA GLY A 627 -17.71 -28.72 18.25
C GLY A 627 -16.80 -29.69 17.46
N LYS A 628 -16.60 -29.48 16.15
CA LYS A 628 -15.70 -30.34 15.32
C LYS A 628 -14.38 -29.64 15.07
N GLU A 629 -14.45 -28.33 15.00
CA GLU A 629 -13.74 -27.31 15.79
C GLU A 629 -13.25 -27.76 17.20
N GLY A 630 -12.61 -28.93 17.34
CA GLY A 630 -11.66 -29.17 18.44
C GLY A 630 -10.33 -28.47 18.16
N TRP A 631 -10.44 -27.21 17.73
CA TRP A 631 -9.48 -26.46 16.91
C TRP A 631 -9.79 -24.95 16.78
N GLU A 632 -10.92 -24.45 17.32
CA GLU A 632 -11.12 -23.00 17.40
C GLU A 632 -10.41 -22.43 18.63
N ALA A 633 -9.80 -21.27 18.44
CA ALA A 633 -9.08 -20.59 19.51
C ALA A 633 -10.02 -20.24 20.66
N GLU A 634 -9.51 -20.38 21.88
CA GLU A 634 -10.23 -19.91 23.05
C GLU A 634 -10.42 -18.41 22.92
N TYR A 635 -11.69 -17.97 22.80
CA TYR A 635 -12.07 -16.64 22.36
C TYR A 635 -11.51 -15.54 23.26
N GLY A 636 -10.27 -15.16 22.93
CA GLY A 636 -9.51 -14.07 23.53
C GLY A 636 -10.32 -12.80 23.51
N LEU A 637 -10.08 -11.97 24.53
CA LEU A 637 -10.25 -10.54 24.36
C LEU A 637 -9.52 -10.14 23.06
N PRO A 638 -10.22 -9.64 22.03
CA PRO A 638 -9.58 -9.11 20.85
C PRO A 638 -8.60 -8.05 21.33
N LEU A 639 -7.33 -8.22 20.96
CA LEU A 639 -6.25 -7.30 21.34
C LEU A 639 -6.66 -5.85 21.00
N ALA A 640 -7.42 -5.71 19.90
CA ALA A 640 -8.21 -4.57 19.43
C ALA A 640 -8.91 -3.74 20.52
N ARG A 641 -9.52 -4.39 21.51
CA ARG A 641 -10.27 -3.73 22.58
C ARG A 641 -9.49 -3.71 23.90
N LEU A 642 -8.78 -4.78 24.25
CA LEU A 642 -7.97 -4.81 25.47
C LEU A 642 -6.93 -3.69 25.50
N MET A 643 -6.18 -3.51 24.42
CA MET A 643 -5.20 -2.43 24.29
C MET A 643 -5.88 -1.06 24.28
N LYS A 644 -7.01 -0.92 23.55
CA LYS A 644 -7.79 0.33 23.53
C LYS A 644 -8.33 0.74 24.90
N TRP A 645 -8.74 -0.21 25.76
CA TRP A 645 -9.10 0.06 27.16
C TRP A 645 -7.89 0.33 28.05
N ALA A 646 -6.71 -0.24 27.73
CA ALA A 646 -5.45 0.05 28.41
C ALA A 646 -4.83 1.41 28.04
N GLY A 647 -5.48 2.22 27.18
CA GLY A 647 -4.92 3.49 26.68
C GLY A 647 -3.84 3.30 25.60
N LEU A 648 -3.84 2.15 24.93
CA LEU A 648 -2.81 1.75 23.97
C LEU A 648 -3.41 1.58 22.57
N SER A 649 -2.85 2.30 21.60
CA SER A 649 -2.91 1.90 20.20
C SER A 649 -1.96 0.71 20.02
N TYR A 650 -2.32 -0.23 19.16
CA TYR A 650 -1.44 -1.34 18.82
C TYR A 650 -1.85 -1.89 17.45
N TRP A 651 -0.96 -2.63 16.82
CA TRP A 651 -1.24 -3.38 15.61
C TRP A 651 -0.59 -4.75 15.72
N LEU A 652 -1.36 -5.81 15.46
CA LEU A 652 -0.89 -7.17 15.34
C LEU A 652 -1.01 -7.57 13.87
N SER A 653 0.04 -8.14 13.31
CA SER A 653 -0.01 -8.87 12.03
C SER A 653 0.54 -10.27 12.23
N MET A 654 0.07 -11.22 11.42
CA MET A 654 0.50 -12.62 11.47
C MET A 654 0.98 -13.05 10.08
N ALA A 655 2.14 -13.69 10.05
CA ALA A 655 2.93 -14.03 8.88
C ALA A 655 3.06 -15.56 8.72
N ASN A 656 3.15 -16.07 7.47
CA ASN A 656 3.03 -17.51 7.18
C ASN A 656 4.05 -18.03 6.14
N GLY A 657 5.30 -18.24 6.56
CA GLY A 657 6.46 -18.51 5.70
C GLY A 657 7.46 -17.36 5.74
N ASP A 658 8.71 -17.58 5.33
CA ASP A 658 9.79 -16.56 5.40
C ASP A 658 9.54 -15.37 4.46
N ASP A 659 9.21 -15.67 3.19
CA ASP A 659 8.76 -14.69 2.18
C ASP A 659 7.44 -14.02 2.58
N GLU A 660 6.68 -14.69 3.45
CA GLU A 660 5.44 -14.27 4.11
C GLU A 660 5.67 -13.67 5.53
N SER A 661 6.95 -13.48 5.90
CA SER A 661 7.47 -12.78 7.07
C SER A 661 8.44 -11.63 6.70
N THR A 662 8.47 -11.15 5.44
CA THR A 662 9.37 -10.11 4.87
C THR A 662 8.83 -8.73 4.23
N LYS A 663 7.52 -8.43 4.04
CA LYS A 663 6.89 -7.25 3.34
C LYS A 663 5.85 -6.30 4.09
N VAL A 664 5.36 -6.56 5.33
CA VAL A 664 4.50 -5.71 6.23
C VAL A 664 5.03 -5.32 7.65
N VAL A 665 5.93 -6.02 8.39
CA VAL A 665 6.87 -5.30 9.32
C VAL A 665 7.63 -4.25 8.48
N ALA A 666 7.73 -4.51 7.16
CA ALA A 666 8.23 -3.56 6.18
C ALA A 666 7.35 -2.31 6.17
N GLY A 667 6.05 -2.51 5.97
CA GLY A 667 5.02 -1.50 6.23
C GLY A 667 5.13 -0.85 7.61
N TRP A 668 5.32 -1.59 8.70
CA TRP A 668 5.41 -1.01 10.05
C TRP A 668 6.61 -0.08 10.23
N LEU A 669 7.81 -0.50 9.87
CA LEU A 669 9.00 0.36 10.02
C LEU A 669 9.10 1.43 8.93
N ALA A 670 8.50 1.23 7.74
CA ALA A 670 8.24 2.31 6.79
C ALA A 670 7.21 3.34 7.31
N GLN A 671 6.28 2.90 8.18
CA GLN A 671 5.36 3.76 8.94
C GLN A 671 5.99 4.29 10.26
N GLY A 672 7.32 4.20 10.43
CA GLY A 672 8.05 4.69 11.60
C GLY A 672 7.77 3.95 12.92
N ARG A 673 7.07 2.82 12.89
CA ARG A 673 6.66 2.07 14.08
C ARG A 673 7.74 1.10 14.54
N VAL A 674 7.70 0.70 15.81
CA VAL A 674 8.61 -0.30 16.38
C VAL A 674 7.90 -1.66 16.53
N PRO A 675 8.03 -2.56 15.55
CA PRO A 675 7.57 -3.94 15.63
C PRO A 675 8.52 -4.81 16.47
N ILE A 676 7.91 -5.71 17.23
CA ILE A 676 8.58 -6.62 18.15
C ILE A 676 8.15 -8.05 17.78
N THR A 677 9.09 -9.00 17.76
CA THR A 677 8.82 -10.43 17.54
C THR A 677 9.47 -11.30 18.60
N GLY A 678 9.01 -12.54 18.75
CA GLY A 678 9.52 -13.51 19.72
C GLY A 678 10.41 -14.56 19.06
N LEU A 679 11.73 -14.47 19.29
CA LEU A 679 12.72 -15.46 18.85
C LEU A 679 12.71 -16.66 19.82
N ARG A 680 12.67 -17.90 19.31
CA ARG A 680 12.65 -19.13 20.13
C ARG A 680 13.95 -19.24 20.94
N GLY A 681 13.80 -19.32 22.26
CA GLY A 681 14.92 -19.38 23.22
C GLY A 681 15.48 -18.02 23.65
N ASP A 682 15.22 -16.96 22.89
CA ASP A 682 15.87 -15.64 23.00
C ASP A 682 14.94 -14.50 23.48
N GLY A 683 13.61 -14.72 23.43
CA GLY A 683 12.61 -13.77 23.93
C GLY A 683 12.15 -12.72 22.92
N TRP A 684 11.41 -11.72 23.41
CA TRP A 684 10.91 -10.63 22.57
C TRP A 684 12.04 -9.66 22.23
N THR A 685 12.32 -9.52 20.93
CA THR A 685 13.37 -8.64 20.42
C THR A 685 12.75 -7.62 19.46
N GLN A 686 13.22 -6.37 19.52
CA GLN A 686 12.85 -5.34 18.56
C GLN A 686 13.41 -5.72 17.18
N LEU A 687 12.55 -5.79 16.16
CA LEU A 687 13.04 -5.98 14.79
C LEU A 687 13.53 -4.67 14.22
N ASN A 688 14.66 -4.74 13.53
CA ASN A 688 15.33 -3.59 12.95
C ASN A 688 16.24 -3.96 11.76
N GLY A 689 15.94 -5.01 11.02
CA GLY A 689 16.41 -5.12 9.64
C GLY A 689 15.78 -6.31 8.94
N TYR A 690 15.85 -6.32 7.61
CA TYR A 690 15.80 -7.57 6.86
C TYR A 690 16.71 -7.49 5.62
N ARG A 691 17.10 -8.66 5.10
CA ARG A 691 17.78 -8.86 3.82
C ARG A 691 17.55 -10.30 3.33
N LYS A 692 17.79 -10.60 2.05
CA LYS A 692 17.91 -11.99 1.55
C LYS A 692 19.39 -12.40 1.52
N ASP A 693 19.67 -13.68 1.73
CA ASP A 693 21.01 -14.28 1.67
C ASP A 693 20.89 -15.67 1.04
N GLY A 694 20.94 -15.71 -0.30
CA GLY A 694 20.49 -16.87 -1.07
C GLY A 694 18.97 -17.06 -1.02
N GLU A 695 18.52 -18.31 -0.85
CA GLU A 695 17.10 -18.65 -0.62
C GLU A 695 16.62 -18.09 0.75
N ALA A 696 17.51 -18.09 1.73
CA ALA A 696 17.24 -17.72 3.12
C ALA A 696 16.99 -16.22 3.29
N THR A 697 16.22 -15.87 4.32
CA THR A 697 15.92 -14.47 4.65
C THR A 697 16.47 -14.17 6.02
N LEU A 698 17.14 -13.03 6.21
CA LEU A 698 17.78 -12.67 7.47
C LEU A 698 17.09 -11.43 8.04
N VAL A 699 16.68 -11.46 9.32
CA VAL A 699 16.15 -10.32 10.06
C VAL A 699 17.15 -9.82 11.11
N HIS A 700 17.32 -8.50 11.23
CA HIS A 700 18.20 -7.89 12.21
C HIS A 700 17.40 -7.59 13.49
N SER A 701 18.03 -7.84 14.64
CA SER A 701 17.39 -7.80 15.94
C SER A 701 18.15 -6.90 16.93
N LEU A 702 17.40 -6.08 17.67
CA LEU A 702 17.89 -5.11 18.65
C LEU A 702 17.61 -5.58 20.09
N ARG A 703 18.67 -5.86 20.85
CA ARG A 703 18.62 -6.16 22.30
C ARG A 703 19.41 -5.11 23.09
N PRO A 704 19.21 -4.97 24.41
CA PRO A 704 19.91 -3.98 25.24
C PRO A 704 21.43 -4.15 25.32
N ASP A 705 21.96 -5.33 24.96
CA ASP A 705 23.37 -5.71 25.05
C ASP A 705 23.99 -6.22 23.73
N THR A 706 23.16 -6.54 22.73
CA THR A 706 23.56 -7.27 21.51
C THR A 706 22.69 -6.89 20.30
N THR A 707 23.27 -6.97 19.10
CA THR A 707 22.58 -6.82 17.82
C THR A 707 22.99 -7.94 16.88
N VAL A 708 22.04 -8.70 16.34
CA VAL A 708 22.31 -9.95 15.60
C VAL A 708 21.39 -10.07 14.39
N TRP A 709 21.92 -10.59 13.28
CA TRP A 709 21.12 -11.04 12.14
C TRP A 709 20.74 -12.52 12.34
N HIS A 710 19.43 -12.81 12.32
CA HIS A 710 18.87 -14.15 12.49
C HIS A 710 18.28 -14.64 11.18
N GLU A 711 18.44 -15.93 10.89
CA GLU A 711 17.80 -16.56 9.74
C GLU A 711 16.33 -16.86 10.03
N LEU A 712 15.46 -16.34 9.16
CA LEU A 712 14.13 -16.89 8.89
C LEU A 712 14.36 -18.18 8.11
N SER A 713 14.44 -19.29 8.84
CA SER A 713 14.60 -20.65 8.32
C SER A 713 13.37 -21.50 8.64
N SER A 714 13.01 -22.36 7.69
CA SER A 714 11.87 -23.29 7.74
C SER A 714 12.02 -24.48 8.71
N ASP A 715 12.84 -24.34 9.77
CA ASP A 715 13.16 -25.38 10.74
C ASP A 715 12.30 -25.32 12.03
N GLY A 716 11.23 -24.51 12.04
CA GLY A 716 10.30 -24.41 13.16
C GLY A 716 10.87 -23.66 14.36
N THR A 717 11.72 -22.67 14.11
CA THR A 717 12.40 -21.82 15.10
C THR A 717 11.53 -20.71 15.68
N TRP A 718 10.19 -20.82 15.56
CA TRP A 718 9.23 -19.78 15.95
C TRP A 718 8.03 -20.33 16.71
N GLY A 719 7.39 -19.49 17.54
CA GLY A 719 6.30 -19.89 18.44
C GLY A 719 4.91 -19.53 17.89
N PRO A 720 3.98 -20.49 17.71
CA PRO A 720 2.67 -20.23 17.13
C PRO A 720 1.75 -19.45 18.08
N LEU A 721 0.95 -18.52 17.53
CA LEU A 721 -0.22 -17.98 18.22
C LEU A 721 -1.36 -19.03 18.26
N PRO A 722 -2.38 -18.88 19.14
CA PRO A 722 -3.45 -19.86 19.28
C PRO A 722 -4.38 -19.86 18.05
N GLY A 723 -4.03 -20.64 17.02
CA GLY A 723 -4.75 -20.56 15.74
C GLY A 723 -4.28 -21.53 14.66
N ARG A 724 -3.99 -22.79 15.02
CA ARG A 724 -3.42 -23.86 14.16
C ARG A 724 -1.95 -23.67 13.75
N ASP A 725 -1.41 -24.78 13.24
CA ASP A 725 -0.16 -24.86 12.49
C ASP A 725 -0.22 -23.95 11.24
N TRP A 726 0.93 -23.67 10.61
CA TRP A 726 1.06 -22.74 9.46
C TRP A 726 0.84 -21.25 9.81
N LEU A 727 1.54 -20.76 10.84
CA LEU A 727 1.82 -19.34 11.11
C LEU A 727 3.20 -19.25 11.76
N GLU A 728 4.13 -18.49 11.18
CA GLU A 728 5.55 -18.53 11.56
C GLU A 728 6.04 -17.25 12.24
N LEU A 729 5.46 -16.06 11.99
CA LEU A 729 5.80 -14.85 12.77
C LEU A 729 4.56 -14.09 13.29
N PRO A 730 4.41 -13.94 14.62
CA PRO A 730 3.54 -12.94 15.21
C PRO A 730 4.29 -11.61 15.39
N VAL A 731 3.77 -10.54 14.79
CA VAL A 731 4.40 -9.21 14.77
C VAL A 731 3.52 -8.22 15.52
N LEU A 732 4.03 -7.67 16.62
CA LEU A 732 3.31 -6.73 17.47
C LEU A 732 3.96 -5.34 17.46
N VAL A 733 3.16 -4.30 17.21
CA VAL A 733 3.50 -2.88 17.40
C VAL A 733 2.61 -2.33 18.52
N VAL A 734 3.14 -1.53 19.44
CA VAL A 734 2.35 -0.85 20.50
C VAL A 734 2.75 0.63 20.59
N GLU A 735 1.75 1.50 20.71
CA GLU A 735 1.86 2.96 20.86
C GLU A 735 1.04 3.41 22.09
N ALA A 736 1.67 4.13 23.02
CA ALA A 736 1.00 4.64 24.22
C ALA A 736 0.29 5.97 23.93
N THR A 737 -1.03 6.03 24.16
CA THR A 737 -1.84 7.23 23.86
C THR A 737 -1.99 8.20 25.04
N SER A 738 -1.48 7.84 26.22
CA SER A 738 -1.46 8.67 27.43
C SER A 738 -0.37 8.21 28.42
N ASP A 739 -0.35 8.78 29.64
CA ASP A 739 0.56 8.39 30.73
C ASP A 739 0.40 6.90 31.13
N PRO A 740 1.43 6.28 31.74
CA PRO A 740 1.41 4.84 32.03
C PRO A 740 0.26 4.44 32.96
N LEU A 741 -0.56 3.50 32.48
CA LEU A 741 -1.71 2.90 33.14
C LEU A 741 -1.33 2.36 34.54
N SER A 742 -2.08 2.71 35.59
CA SER A 742 -1.84 2.14 36.92
C SER A 742 -2.36 0.70 37.01
N PHE A 743 -1.95 -0.04 38.05
CA PHE A 743 -2.46 -1.40 38.27
C PHE A 743 -3.98 -1.42 38.53
N ASP A 744 -4.52 -0.40 39.20
CA ASP A 744 -5.97 -0.28 39.40
C ASP A 744 -6.72 0.07 38.10
N ASP A 745 -6.18 0.98 37.28
CA ASP A 745 -6.76 1.28 35.96
C ASP A 745 -6.72 0.05 35.05
N TRP A 746 -5.65 -0.73 35.10
CA TRP A 746 -5.52 -1.98 34.35
C TRP A 746 -6.52 -3.04 34.80
N VAL A 747 -6.74 -3.20 36.12
CA VAL A 747 -7.77 -4.08 36.68
C VAL A 747 -9.17 -3.64 36.23
N ASP A 748 -9.48 -2.35 36.31
CA ASP A 748 -10.81 -1.83 35.97
C ASP A 748 -11.10 -1.88 34.47
N SER A 749 -10.13 -1.53 33.63
CA SER A 749 -10.22 -1.70 32.18
C SER A 749 -10.37 -3.17 31.79
N THR A 750 -9.67 -4.09 32.46
CA THR A 750 -9.78 -5.54 32.21
C THR A 750 -11.13 -6.11 32.66
N ALA A 751 -11.65 -5.66 33.80
CA ALA A 751 -13.00 -6.00 34.26
C ALA A 751 -14.08 -5.45 33.29
N ALA A 752 -13.93 -4.21 32.81
CA ALA A 752 -14.85 -3.59 31.85
C ALA A 752 -14.84 -4.35 30.53
N ALA A 753 -13.65 -4.78 30.10
CA ALA A 753 -13.45 -5.62 28.92
C ALA A 753 -14.25 -6.92 29.03
N THR A 754 -14.06 -7.64 30.14
CA THR A 754 -14.70 -8.92 30.45
C THR A 754 -16.23 -8.84 30.35
N LEU A 755 -16.82 -7.76 30.88
CA LEU A 755 -18.27 -7.53 30.83
C LEU A 755 -18.79 -7.24 29.43
N GLU A 756 -18.05 -6.54 28.59
CA GLU A 756 -18.47 -6.28 27.21
C GLU A 756 -18.59 -7.59 26.42
N PHE A 757 -17.63 -8.52 26.59
CA PHE A 757 -17.71 -9.85 25.99
C PHE A 757 -18.83 -10.69 26.58
N ALA A 758 -19.07 -10.62 27.89
CA ALA A 758 -20.20 -11.30 28.50
C ALA A 758 -21.56 -10.84 27.94
N ARG A 759 -21.71 -9.56 27.58
CA ARG A 759 -22.95 -9.04 26.96
C ARG A 759 -23.05 -9.27 25.45
N GLN A 760 -21.98 -9.68 24.77
CA GLN A 760 -21.97 -9.90 23.31
C GLN A 760 -22.56 -11.26 22.91
N ALA A 761 -23.90 -11.34 22.95
CA ALA A 761 -24.65 -12.44 22.37
C ALA A 761 -24.66 -12.36 20.83
N ARG A 762 -23.65 -12.93 20.17
CA ARG A 762 -23.69 -13.20 18.72
C ARG A 762 -23.84 -14.69 18.44
N THR A 763 -24.40 -15.02 17.29
CA THR A 763 -24.36 -16.37 16.71
C THR A 763 -24.09 -16.20 15.22
N GLU A 764 -22.81 -16.24 14.86
CA GLU A 764 -22.35 -16.04 13.49
C GLU A 764 -22.24 -17.39 12.80
N PHE A 765 -22.71 -17.48 11.56
CA PHE A 765 -22.83 -18.73 10.82
C PHE A 765 -21.71 -18.84 9.78
N ASP A 766 -20.78 -19.79 9.96
CA ASP A 766 -19.80 -20.12 8.93
C ASP A 766 -20.49 -20.90 7.81
N GLU A 767 -20.43 -20.37 6.58
CA GLU A 767 -20.94 -21.05 5.39
C GLU A 767 -19.96 -22.10 4.86
N THR A 768 -18.65 -21.90 5.06
CA THR A 768 -17.56 -22.64 4.40
C THR A 768 -17.48 -24.10 4.83
N TRP A 769 -17.78 -24.41 6.10
CA TRP A 769 -17.88 -25.80 6.60
C TRP A 769 -19.33 -26.30 6.78
N GLY A 770 -20.29 -25.63 6.13
CA GLY A 770 -21.67 -26.12 6.01
C GLY A 770 -22.63 -25.61 7.10
N LYS A 771 -22.81 -24.28 7.18
CA LYS A 771 -23.72 -23.54 8.09
C LYS A 771 -23.79 -24.16 9.49
N ARG A 772 -22.77 -23.86 10.29
CA ARG A 772 -22.77 -24.00 11.76
C ARG A 772 -22.68 -22.62 12.38
N GLY A 773 -23.41 -22.39 13.46
CA GLY A 773 -23.45 -21.10 14.16
C GLY A 773 -22.73 -21.18 15.48
N ASN A 774 -21.67 -20.39 15.68
CA ASN A 774 -20.91 -20.41 16.93
C ASN A 774 -21.42 -19.31 17.87
N PRO A 775 -22.03 -19.66 19.02
CA PRO A 775 -22.67 -18.71 19.90
C PRO A 775 -21.67 -18.15 20.95
N SER A 776 -21.49 -16.83 20.95
CA SER A 776 -20.56 -16.13 21.84
C SER A 776 -21.27 -15.39 22.99
N GLY A 777 -20.47 -14.95 23.97
CA GLY A 777 -20.95 -14.24 25.17
C GLY A 777 -21.75 -15.11 26.12
N LEU A 778 -22.33 -14.49 27.16
CA LEU A 778 -22.98 -15.21 28.27
C LEU A 778 -24.20 -16.02 27.82
N ALA A 779 -24.90 -15.54 26.78
CA ALA A 779 -26.02 -16.24 26.17
C ALA A 779 -25.58 -17.49 25.38
N GLY A 780 -24.40 -17.45 24.76
CA GLY A 780 -23.82 -18.60 24.06
C GLY A 780 -23.28 -19.63 25.04
N TRP A 781 -22.53 -19.18 26.05
CA TRP A 781 -22.07 -20.01 27.16
C TRP A 781 -23.22 -20.75 27.86
N ASP A 782 -24.30 -20.04 28.20
CA ASP A 782 -25.52 -20.63 28.75
C ASP A 782 -26.14 -21.69 27.82
N ALA A 783 -26.35 -21.35 26.55
CA ALA A 783 -27.01 -22.23 25.57
C ALA A 783 -26.18 -23.49 25.27
N TRP A 784 -24.86 -23.33 25.16
CA TRP A 784 -23.95 -24.44 24.95
C TRP A 784 -23.89 -25.35 26.19
N MET A 785 -23.75 -24.80 27.40
CA MET A 785 -23.78 -25.59 28.64
C MET A 785 -25.08 -26.39 28.79
N ILE A 786 -26.21 -25.88 28.29
CA ILE A 786 -27.48 -26.62 28.21
C ILE A 786 -27.41 -27.76 27.17
N GLU A 787 -26.82 -27.55 26.00
CA GLU A 787 -26.60 -28.61 25.01
C GLU A 787 -25.66 -29.71 25.53
N TRP A 788 -24.71 -29.34 26.38
CA TRP A 788 -23.78 -30.23 27.07
C TRP A 788 -24.44 -31.03 28.19
N GLU A 789 -25.27 -30.39 29.03
CA GLU A 789 -26.11 -31.06 30.04
C GLU A 789 -27.08 -32.08 29.41
N ARG A 790 -27.55 -31.83 28.18
CA ARG A 790 -28.51 -32.70 27.47
C ARG A 790 -27.93 -33.97 26.83
N GLN A 791 -26.61 -34.10 26.75
CA GLN A 791 -26.02 -35.29 26.12
C GLN A 791 -26.36 -36.57 26.91
N PRO A 792 -26.34 -37.76 26.28
CA PRO A 792 -26.69 -39.00 26.96
C PRO A 792 -25.80 -39.33 28.17
N TRP A 793 -24.52 -38.92 28.15
CA TRP A 793 -23.55 -39.13 29.24
C TRP A 793 -23.42 -40.59 29.74
N THR A 794 -23.80 -41.57 28.91
CA THR A 794 -23.67 -43.00 29.23
C THR A 794 -22.33 -43.55 28.77
N THR A 795 -21.85 -44.60 29.44
CA THR A 795 -20.66 -45.37 29.04
C THR A 795 -20.75 -45.85 27.58
N GLN A 796 -21.93 -46.28 27.12
CA GLN A 796 -22.14 -46.73 25.73
C GLN A 796 -21.99 -45.58 24.73
N TRP A 797 -22.54 -44.41 25.03
CA TRP A 797 -22.40 -43.24 24.16
C TRP A 797 -20.94 -42.76 24.12
N ALA A 798 -20.23 -42.79 25.24
CA ALA A 798 -18.82 -42.41 25.30
C ALA A 798 -17.82 -43.48 24.81
N SER A 799 -18.28 -44.64 24.30
CA SER A 799 -17.40 -45.79 23.99
C SER A 799 -16.98 -45.98 22.53
N SER A 800 -17.36 -45.10 21.59
CA SER A 800 -16.76 -45.11 20.24
C SER A 800 -15.39 -44.43 20.23
N ASP A 801 -14.48 -44.87 19.36
CA ASP A 801 -13.16 -44.21 19.22
C ASP A 801 -13.30 -42.75 18.77
N GLU A 802 -14.30 -42.44 17.95
CA GLU A 802 -14.58 -41.08 17.48
C GLU A 802 -14.96 -40.14 18.64
N LEU A 803 -15.80 -40.61 19.57
CA LEU A 803 -16.22 -39.84 20.74
C LEU A 803 -15.15 -39.84 21.85
N ARG A 804 -14.36 -40.92 22.02
CA ARG A 804 -13.20 -40.94 22.93
C ARG A 804 -12.09 -39.99 22.51
N ASN A 805 -11.71 -40.00 21.23
CA ASN A 805 -10.74 -39.07 20.64
C ASN A 805 -11.14 -37.62 20.92
N TRP A 806 -12.44 -37.37 20.88
CA TRP A 806 -13.01 -36.06 21.11
C TRP A 806 -13.11 -35.68 22.61
N LEU A 807 -13.56 -36.59 23.49
CA LEU A 807 -13.57 -36.39 24.96
C LEU A 807 -12.13 -36.16 25.50
N GLY A 808 -11.16 -36.95 25.03
CA GLY A 808 -9.74 -36.81 25.32
C GLY A 808 -9.04 -35.64 24.61
N ARG A 809 -9.73 -34.91 23.72
CA ARG A 809 -9.30 -33.58 23.23
C ARG A 809 -9.79 -32.49 24.18
N MET A 810 -11.08 -32.44 24.49
CA MET A 810 -11.64 -31.50 25.48
C MET A 810 -10.88 -31.48 26.81
N GLY A 811 -10.50 -32.66 27.33
CA GLY A 811 -9.83 -32.75 28.63
C GLY A 811 -8.61 -31.84 28.66
N ARG A 812 -7.64 -32.08 27.78
CA ARG A 812 -6.38 -31.33 27.72
C ARG A 812 -6.46 -29.98 27.00
N GLY A 813 -7.39 -29.83 26.05
CA GLY A 813 -7.53 -28.62 25.23
C GLY A 813 -8.42 -27.55 25.85
N ASP A 814 -9.51 -27.94 26.51
CA ASP A 814 -10.56 -27.02 26.94
C ASP A 814 -10.68 -26.88 28.46
N TYR A 815 -10.87 -27.98 29.18
CA TYR A 815 -11.12 -27.92 30.63
C TYR A 815 -9.85 -27.62 31.44
N GLU A 816 -8.69 -28.18 31.04
CA GLU A 816 -7.39 -27.91 31.67
C GLU A 816 -6.99 -26.44 31.49
N SER A 817 -6.95 -25.98 30.24
CA SER A 817 -6.62 -24.60 29.86
C SER A 817 -7.52 -23.56 30.56
N LYS A 818 -8.85 -23.75 30.51
CA LYS A 818 -9.78 -22.80 31.12
C LYS A 818 -9.70 -22.85 32.64
N SER A 819 -9.50 -24.02 33.27
CA SER A 819 -9.26 -24.11 34.72
C SER A 819 -8.07 -23.23 35.15
N ILE A 820 -6.93 -23.36 34.47
CA ILE A 820 -5.71 -22.57 34.71
C ILE A 820 -5.99 -21.07 34.59
N LYS A 821 -6.70 -20.65 33.53
CA LYS A 821 -7.09 -19.24 33.30
C LYS A 821 -7.92 -18.67 34.42
N ARG A 822 -8.90 -19.42 34.95
CA ARG A 822 -9.70 -18.97 36.10
C ARG A 822 -8.86 -18.89 37.38
N GLY A 823 -7.86 -19.76 37.55
CA GLY A 823 -6.86 -19.64 38.61
C GLY A 823 -6.05 -18.34 38.55
N PHE A 824 -5.62 -17.92 37.35
CA PHE A 824 -4.97 -16.63 37.16
C PHE A 824 -5.91 -15.42 37.37
N ALA A 825 -7.17 -15.52 36.93
CA ALA A 825 -8.18 -14.50 37.19
C ALA A 825 -8.38 -14.28 38.70
N ALA A 826 -8.45 -15.37 39.47
CA ALA A 826 -8.57 -15.33 40.92
C ALA A 826 -7.37 -14.62 41.57
N GLN A 827 -6.15 -15.04 41.27
CA GLN A 827 -4.92 -14.44 41.83
C GLN A 827 -4.78 -12.94 41.49
N MET A 828 -5.21 -12.53 40.29
CA MET A 828 -5.17 -11.14 39.86
C MET A 828 -6.13 -10.27 40.70
N TYR A 829 -7.40 -10.67 40.81
CA TYR A 829 -8.38 -9.92 41.58
C TYR A 829 -8.13 -10.02 43.10
N GLU A 830 -7.56 -11.11 43.60
CA GLU A 830 -7.10 -11.22 45.00
C GLU A 830 -6.00 -10.18 45.29
N ARG A 831 -4.97 -10.08 44.44
CA ARG A 831 -3.91 -9.07 44.62
C ARG A 831 -4.46 -7.63 44.50
N ALA A 832 -5.42 -7.39 43.61
CA ALA A 832 -6.10 -6.10 43.53
C ALA A 832 -6.94 -5.80 44.79
N ALA A 833 -7.61 -6.80 45.36
CA ALA A 833 -8.34 -6.68 46.63
C ALA A 833 -7.39 -6.38 47.81
N GLN A 834 -6.19 -6.96 47.82
CA GLN A 834 -5.16 -6.70 48.84
C GLN A 834 -4.62 -5.25 48.79
N GLY A 835 -4.58 -4.62 47.61
CA GLY A 835 -4.21 -3.21 47.44
C GLY A 835 -5.39 -2.23 47.67
N SER A 836 -6.63 -2.71 47.56
CA SER A 836 -7.86 -1.94 47.68
C SER A 836 -8.38 -1.83 49.12
N GLY A 837 -9.42 -1.02 49.32
CA GLY A 837 -10.16 -0.95 50.58
C GLY A 837 -11.66 -0.71 50.40
N GLY A 838 -12.45 -1.12 51.40
CA GLY A 838 -13.91 -0.94 51.39
C GLY A 838 -14.59 -1.77 50.31
N GLU A 839 -15.57 -1.17 49.62
CA GLU A 839 -16.43 -1.89 48.66
C GLU A 839 -15.67 -2.44 47.45
N ARG A 840 -14.64 -1.71 46.98
CA ARG A 840 -13.74 -2.19 45.90
C ARG A 840 -13.05 -3.49 46.30
N GLN A 841 -12.58 -3.59 47.54
CA GLN A 841 -11.95 -4.80 48.07
C GLN A 841 -12.94 -5.96 48.18
N ARG A 842 -14.18 -5.72 48.66
CA ARG A 842 -15.23 -6.76 48.70
C ARG A 842 -15.47 -7.37 47.32
N LEU A 843 -15.72 -6.53 46.32
CA LEU A 843 -16.13 -6.96 44.98
C LEU A 843 -14.99 -7.65 44.21
N LEU A 844 -13.74 -7.21 44.43
CA LEU A 844 -12.57 -7.89 43.89
C LEU A 844 -12.36 -9.27 44.54
N SER A 845 -12.56 -9.41 45.86
CA SER A 845 -12.53 -10.72 46.53
C SER A 845 -13.68 -11.65 46.07
N GLU A 846 -14.91 -11.15 45.94
CA GLU A 846 -16.05 -11.95 45.45
C GLU A 846 -15.84 -12.43 44.00
N ALA A 847 -15.18 -11.63 43.15
CA ALA A 847 -14.76 -12.07 41.83
C ALA A 847 -13.66 -13.16 41.91
N ALA A 848 -12.68 -13.02 42.81
CA ALA A 848 -11.60 -13.98 42.99
C ALA A 848 -12.09 -15.35 43.51
N ASP A 849 -12.97 -15.36 44.51
CA ASP A 849 -13.59 -16.58 45.04
C ASP A 849 -14.41 -17.29 43.96
N ALA A 850 -15.24 -16.55 43.20
CA ALA A 850 -16.07 -17.12 42.15
C ALA A 850 -15.24 -17.66 40.96
N TYR A 851 -14.09 -17.07 40.63
CA TYR A 851 -13.16 -17.66 39.66
C TYR A 851 -12.43 -18.89 40.21
N THR A 852 -12.10 -18.91 41.51
CA THR A 852 -11.52 -20.10 42.17
C THR A 852 -12.48 -21.29 42.08
N ASP A 853 -13.75 -21.11 42.45
CA ASP A 853 -14.80 -22.15 42.30
C ASP A 853 -14.91 -22.67 40.86
N GLY A 854 -14.84 -21.78 39.87
CA GLY A 854 -14.88 -22.14 38.45
C GLY A 854 -13.65 -22.95 38.02
N SER A 855 -12.47 -22.56 38.50
CA SER A 855 -11.19 -23.25 38.24
C SER A 855 -11.21 -24.69 38.76
N GLU A 856 -11.59 -24.90 40.02
CA GLU A 856 -11.58 -26.22 40.65
C GLU A 856 -12.57 -27.20 40.01
N VAL A 857 -13.79 -26.75 39.70
CA VAL A 857 -14.79 -27.62 39.06
C VAL A 857 -14.40 -27.94 37.61
N MET A 858 -13.77 -27.02 36.86
CA MET A 858 -13.21 -27.35 35.54
C MET A 858 -12.09 -28.40 35.63
N ALA A 859 -11.20 -28.30 36.62
CA ALA A 859 -10.17 -29.31 36.87
C ALA A 859 -10.76 -30.68 37.23
N GLN A 860 -11.85 -30.71 38.02
CA GLN A 860 -12.57 -31.94 38.34
C GLN A 860 -13.17 -32.60 37.08
N ILE A 861 -13.73 -31.80 36.15
CA ILE A 861 -14.25 -32.33 34.88
C ILE A 861 -13.11 -32.87 34.01
N HIS A 862 -11.98 -32.14 33.88
CA HIS A 862 -10.79 -32.64 33.19
C HIS A 862 -10.35 -34.01 33.73
N ALA A 863 -10.20 -34.14 35.05
CA ALA A 863 -9.66 -35.33 35.69
C ALA A 863 -10.54 -36.58 35.55
N GLY A 864 -11.85 -36.41 35.29
CA GLY A 864 -12.79 -37.51 35.08
C GLY A 864 -12.96 -37.96 33.62
N LEU A 865 -12.35 -37.27 32.64
CA LEU A 865 -12.48 -37.62 31.22
C LEU A 865 -11.44 -38.68 30.80
N PRO A 866 -11.81 -39.61 29.89
CA PRO A 866 -10.87 -40.59 29.37
C PRO A 866 -9.73 -39.92 28.57
N ARG A 867 -8.51 -40.41 28.77
CA ARG A 867 -7.26 -39.95 28.16
C ARG A 867 -6.97 -40.68 26.86
N GLU A 868 -7.16 -41.99 26.80
CA GLU A 868 -6.91 -42.73 25.55
C GLU A 868 -7.93 -42.42 24.47
N ARG A 869 -7.40 -42.03 23.31
CA ARG A 869 -8.19 -41.42 22.24
C ARG A 869 -8.77 -42.45 21.27
N SER A 870 -8.16 -43.60 21.10
CA SER A 870 -8.66 -44.65 20.22
C SER A 870 -8.04 -46.02 20.50
N GLY A 871 -8.77 -47.10 20.26
CA GLY A 871 -8.30 -48.47 20.41
C GLY A 871 -8.63 -49.08 21.77
N ALA A 872 -7.69 -49.85 22.34
CA ALA A 872 -7.88 -50.55 23.60
C ALA A 872 -7.79 -49.59 24.79
N LEU A 873 -8.83 -49.59 25.64
CA LEU A 873 -8.88 -48.77 26.85
C LEU A 873 -7.85 -49.21 27.89
N THR A 874 -7.28 -48.25 28.61
CA THR A 874 -6.61 -48.54 29.89
C THR A 874 -7.64 -48.87 30.97
N GLU A 875 -7.16 -49.41 32.11
CA GLU A 875 -8.01 -49.60 33.28
C GLU A 875 -8.50 -48.26 33.86
N GLU A 876 -7.67 -47.20 33.81
CA GLU A 876 -8.03 -45.84 34.23
C GLU A 876 -9.14 -45.25 33.34
N ASP A 877 -9.04 -45.38 32.01
CA ASP A 877 -10.06 -44.92 31.07
C ASP A 877 -11.35 -45.72 31.17
N SER A 878 -11.25 -47.02 31.48
CA SER A 878 -12.41 -47.89 31.71
C SER A 878 -13.20 -47.43 32.95
N LEU A 879 -12.50 -46.98 34.00
CA LEU A 879 -13.11 -46.41 35.21
C LEU A 879 -13.66 -44.99 34.97
N ALA A 880 -12.96 -44.16 34.19
CA ALA A 880 -13.47 -42.86 33.74
C ALA A 880 -14.78 -43.02 32.95
N LEU A 881 -14.81 -43.90 31.95
CA LEU A 881 -16.01 -44.20 31.16
C LEU A 881 -17.15 -44.84 31.96
N ALA A 882 -16.84 -45.59 33.02
CA ALA A 882 -17.86 -46.13 33.94
C ALA A 882 -18.43 -45.06 34.89
N SER A 883 -17.69 -43.99 35.17
CA SER A 883 -18.09 -42.90 36.08
C SER A 883 -18.53 -41.61 35.36
N ILE A 884 -18.42 -41.56 34.03
CA ILE A 884 -18.57 -40.34 33.20
C ILE A 884 -19.90 -39.59 33.41
N ALA A 885 -20.99 -40.30 33.73
CA ALA A 885 -22.29 -39.70 34.09
C ALA A 885 -22.25 -38.77 35.31
N THR A 886 -21.26 -38.91 36.19
CA THR A 886 -21.08 -38.05 37.38
C THR A 886 -20.57 -36.64 37.05
N LEU A 887 -20.03 -36.43 35.85
CA LEU A 887 -19.51 -35.13 35.40
C LEU A 887 -20.59 -34.20 34.83
N GLN A 888 -21.68 -34.78 34.30
CA GLN A 888 -22.84 -34.05 33.76
C GLN A 888 -23.35 -32.90 34.66
N PRO A 889 -23.57 -33.08 35.98
CA PRO A 889 -24.01 -31.99 36.87
C PRO A 889 -22.92 -30.95 37.21
N LEU A 890 -21.63 -31.24 36.99
CA LEU A 890 -20.54 -30.30 37.28
C LEU A 890 -20.56 -29.10 36.33
N ALA A 891 -20.95 -29.32 35.07
CA ALA A 891 -21.14 -28.27 34.07
C ALA A 891 -22.00 -27.10 34.60
N ARG A 892 -23.11 -27.41 35.26
CA ARG A 892 -24.02 -26.41 35.85
C ARG A 892 -23.35 -25.56 36.94
N GLN A 893 -22.41 -26.15 37.68
CA GLN A 893 -21.68 -25.45 38.75
C GLN A 893 -20.66 -24.48 38.17
N VAL A 894 -19.89 -24.89 37.15
CA VAL A 894 -19.00 -23.99 36.39
C VAL A 894 -19.80 -22.82 35.81
N ARG A 895 -20.95 -23.09 35.18
CA ARG A 895 -21.85 -22.06 34.63
C ARG A 895 -22.33 -21.06 35.69
N ALA A 896 -22.59 -21.52 36.92
CA ALA A 896 -22.99 -20.67 38.03
C ALA A 896 -21.83 -19.88 38.67
N ALA A 897 -20.60 -20.41 38.63
CA ALA A 897 -19.40 -19.72 39.08
C ALA A 897 -19.06 -18.52 38.17
N GLU A 898 -19.03 -18.74 36.85
CA GLU A 898 -18.84 -17.67 35.84
C GLU A 898 -19.85 -16.53 36.01
N ARG A 899 -21.14 -16.86 36.19
CA ARG A 899 -22.20 -15.87 36.39
C ARG A 899 -22.10 -15.09 37.71
N ARG A 900 -21.44 -15.64 38.75
CA ARG A 900 -21.12 -14.89 39.99
C ARG A 900 -19.95 -13.93 39.77
N ALA A 901 -18.84 -14.41 39.20
CA ALA A 901 -17.66 -13.59 38.98
C ALA A 901 -17.98 -12.37 38.09
N LEU A 902 -18.68 -12.59 36.97
CA LEU A 902 -19.16 -11.53 36.09
C LEU A 902 -20.19 -10.59 36.77
N GLY A 903 -20.90 -11.06 37.79
CA GLY A 903 -21.81 -10.25 38.59
C GLY A 903 -21.04 -9.25 39.47
N ALA A 904 -20.05 -9.74 40.21
CA ALA A 904 -19.19 -8.91 41.06
C ALA A 904 -18.42 -7.86 40.22
N LEU A 905 -17.91 -8.22 39.05
CA LEU A 905 -17.26 -7.26 38.13
C LEU A 905 -18.24 -6.20 37.57
N ALA A 906 -19.51 -6.56 37.34
CA ALA A 906 -20.53 -5.59 36.91
C ALA A 906 -20.84 -4.56 37.99
N GLU A 907 -20.92 -5.01 39.25
CA GLU A 907 -21.16 -4.16 40.42
C GLU A 907 -19.94 -3.27 40.73
N LEU A 908 -18.72 -3.82 40.64
CA LEU A 908 -17.43 -3.11 40.81
C LEU A 908 -17.33 -1.86 39.92
N LEU A 909 -17.84 -1.95 38.69
CA LEU A 909 -17.79 -0.91 37.67
C LEU A 909 -19.10 -0.09 37.56
N GLY A 910 -20.05 -0.29 38.47
CA GLY A 910 -21.33 0.42 38.49
C GLY A 910 -22.19 0.21 37.24
N GLN A 911 -22.04 -0.93 36.55
CA GLN A 911 -22.70 -1.20 35.28
C GLN A 911 -24.01 -2.00 35.45
N ALA A 912 -24.84 -2.01 34.40
CA ALA A 912 -26.10 -2.74 34.40
C ALA A 912 -25.91 -4.27 34.57
N SER A 913 -26.87 -4.89 35.27
CA SER A 913 -26.91 -6.33 35.54
C SER A 913 -26.81 -7.19 34.28
N LEU A 914 -26.24 -8.39 34.42
CA LEU A 914 -26.11 -9.36 33.34
C LEU A 914 -27.48 -9.82 32.80
N PRO A 915 -27.55 -10.29 31.54
CA PRO A 915 -28.75 -10.95 31.01
C PRO A 915 -29.19 -12.15 31.87
N GLU A 916 -30.50 -12.41 31.93
CA GLU A 916 -31.07 -13.55 32.65
C GLU A 916 -30.46 -14.89 32.23
N ALA A 917 -30.53 -15.87 33.13
CA ALA A 917 -30.07 -17.23 32.85
C ALA A 917 -31.07 -17.96 31.94
N GLN A 918 -30.58 -18.50 30.81
CA GLN A 918 -31.41 -19.38 29.99
C GLN A 918 -31.68 -20.69 30.76
N GLU A 919 -32.92 -21.13 30.83
CA GLU A 919 -33.24 -22.49 31.32
C GLU A 919 -33.45 -23.44 30.15
N ASP A 920 -33.08 -24.72 30.31
CA ASP A 920 -33.36 -25.72 29.29
C ASP A 920 -34.88 -25.84 29.06
N PRO A 921 -35.39 -25.53 27.85
CA PRO A 921 -36.81 -25.71 27.52
C PRO A 921 -37.34 -27.13 27.73
N LEU A 922 -36.48 -28.17 27.70
CA LEU A 922 -36.86 -29.56 27.97
C LEU A 922 -37.20 -29.83 29.44
N LEU A 923 -36.83 -28.96 30.39
CA LEU A 923 -37.34 -29.04 31.77
C LEU A 923 -38.88 -28.91 31.79
N ARG A 924 -39.42 -28.13 30.84
CA ARG A 924 -40.85 -27.85 30.65
C ARG A 924 -41.51 -28.72 29.59
N ARG A 925 -40.88 -29.86 29.22
CA ARG A 925 -41.46 -30.84 28.27
C ARG A 925 -42.75 -31.49 28.76
N HIS A 926 -43.02 -31.47 30.07
CA HIS A 926 -44.26 -31.96 30.67
C HIS A 926 -45.49 -31.10 30.33
N ASP A 927 -45.32 -29.78 30.16
CA ASP A 927 -46.35 -28.87 29.63
C ASP A 927 -46.39 -28.83 28.09
N GLY A 928 -45.45 -29.53 27.46
CA GLY A 928 -45.24 -29.55 26.03
C GLY A 928 -46.06 -30.59 25.27
N ARG A 929 -45.75 -30.73 23.99
CA ARG A 929 -46.22 -31.84 23.14
C ARG A 929 -45.18 -32.18 22.08
N VAL A 930 -45.11 -33.43 21.68
CA VAL A 930 -44.34 -33.84 20.51
C VAL A 930 -45.01 -33.30 19.23
N LEU A 931 -44.22 -32.66 18.37
CA LEU A 931 -44.58 -32.32 17.00
C LEU A 931 -44.32 -33.51 16.07
N TYR A 932 -43.14 -34.12 16.19
CA TYR A 932 -42.71 -35.23 15.36
C TYR A 932 -41.63 -36.08 16.06
N ARG A 933 -41.53 -37.36 15.70
CA ARG A 933 -40.40 -38.23 16.04
C ARG A 933 -39.76 -38.66 14.72
N TRP A 934 -38.45 -38.46 14.59
CA TRP A 934 -37.70 -38.85 13.40
C TRP A 934 -36.67 -39.91 13.77
N GLN A 935 -36.54 -40.94 12.95
CA GLN A 935 -35.54 -41.99 13.11
C GLN A 935 -35.11 -42.50 11.74
N THR A 936 -33.83 -42.83 11.59
CA THR A 936 -33.31 -43.54 10.43
C THR A 936 -32.66 -44.86 10.83
N SER A 937 -32.63 -45.81 9.90
CA SER A 937 -31.85 -47.06 10.02
C SER A 937 -30.41 -46.92 9.51
N PHE A 938 -30.11 -45.87 8.72
CA PHE A 938 -28.77 -45.62 8.20
C PHE A 938 -28.55 -44.13 7.93
N SER A 939 -27.31 -43.64 8.11
CA SER A 939 -26.95 -42.25 7.91
C SER A 939 -25.45 -42.09 7.68
N LYS A 940 -25.03 -41.45 6.58
CA LYS A 940 -23.67 -40.95 6.34
C LYS A 940 -23.70 -39.66 5.51
N GLY A 941 -24.13 -38.58 6.16
CA GLY A 941 -24.22 -37.26 5.55
C GLY A 941 -24.75 -36.17 6.49
N VAL A 942 -24.75 -34.94 5.97
CA VAL A 942 -25.41 -33.76 6.53
C VAL A 942 -26.71 -33.54 5.78
N TYR A 943 -27.82 -33.34 6.48
CA TYR A 943 -29.13 -33.15 5.87
C TYR A 943 -30.03 -32.24 6.72
N ASP A 944 -30.84 -31.44 6.04
CA ASP A 944 -31.81 -30.55 6.66
C ASP A 944 -33.18 -31.25 6.72
N LEU A 945 -33.71 -31.37 7.93
CA LEU A 945 -35.06 -31.86 8.23
C LEU A 945 -36.01 -30.68 8.36
N ARG A 946 -36.68 -30.36 7.25
CA ARG A 946 -37.54 -29.18 7.10
C ARG A 946 -39.00 -29.51 7.36
N LEU A 947 -39.57 -29.00 8.46
CA LEU A 947 -41.00 -29.04 8.74
C LEU A 947 -41.66 -27.72 8.34
N LYS A 948 -42.47 -27.74 7.27
CA LYS A 948 -43.31 -26.61 6.86
C LYS A 948 -44.79 -27.00 6.82
N LYS A 949 -45.62 -26.27 7.58
CA LYS A 949 -47.07 -26.52 7.78
C LYS A 949 -47.35 -27.93 8.34
N LYS A 950 -47.48 -28.95 7.49
CA LYS A 950 -47.62 -30.37 7.86
C LYS A 950 -46.74 -31.29 7.01
N LYS A 951 -45.86 -30.76 6.18
CA LYS A 951 -44.91 -31.56 5.38
C LYS A 951 -43.54 -31.49 6.03
N PHE A 952 -42.97 -32.66 6.26
CA PHE A 952 -41.61 -32.88 6.70
C PHE A 952 -40.81 -33.34 5.48
N THR A 953 -39.74 -32.64 5.16
CA THR A 953 -38.88 -32.94 4.01
C THR A 953 -37.45 -33.11 4.50
N ARG A 954 -36.83 -34.27 4.25
CA ARG A 954 -35.37 -34.42 4.34
C ARG A 954 -34.77 -33.95 3.01
N THR A 955 -33.81 -33.04 3.08
CA THR A 955 -32.97 -32.64 1.94
C THR A 955 -31.50 -32.88 2.28
N LEU A 956 -30.79 -33.63 1.43
CA LEU A 956 -29.36 -33.88 1.59
C LEU A 956 -28.55 -32.60 1.32
N ILE A 957 -27.64 -32.26 2.23
CA ILE A 957 -26.72 -31.12 2.12
C ILE A 957 -25.32 -31.58 1.70
N ASN A 958 -24.85 -32.71 2.24
CA ASN A 958 -23.57 -33.34 1.87
C ASN A 958 -23.59 -34.83 2.25
N GLY A 959 -22.93 -35.72 1.51
CA GLY A 959 -22.87 -37.16 1.77
C GLY A 959 -23.13 -38.02 0.53
N ARG A 960 -23.23 -39.34 0.70
CA ARG A 960 -23.57 -40.28 -0.39
C ARG A 960 -24.98 -40.83 -0.24
N ASP A 961 -25.81 -40.47 -1.22
CA ASP A 961 -27.06 -41.11 -1.64
C ASP A 961 -28.10 -41.44 -0.55
N VAL A 962 -29.08 -40.55 -0.41
CA VAL A 962 -30.46 -40.91 -0.06
C VAL A 962 -31.41 -39.94 -0.77
N ASN A 963 -32.42 -40.48 -1.45
CA ASN A 963 -33.46 -39.69 -2.11
C ASN A 963 -34.15 -38.73 -1.11
N ASP A 964 -34.58 -37.57 -1.61
CA ASP A 964 -35.43 -36.62 -0.88
C ASP A 964 -36.70 -37.32 -0.40
N GLU A 965 -36.98 -37.25 0.90
CA GLU A 965 -38.11 -37.94 1.52
C GLU A 965 -39.11 -36.92 2.04
N VAL A 966 -40.37 -37.03 1.58
CA VAL A 966 -41.46 -36.11 1.93
C VAL A 966 -42.56 -36.88 2.67
N ILE A 967 -42.71 -36.57 3.96
CA ILE A 967 -43.67 -37.22 4.87
C ILE A 967 -44.73 -36.18 5.29
N ASP A 968 -46.02 -36.51 5.17
CA ASP A 968 -47.08 -35.74 5.79
C ASP A 968 -47.18 -36.10 7.28
N VAL A 969 -46.98 -35.12 8.17
CA VAL A 969 -46.98 -35.30 9.64
C VAL A 969 -48.26 -34.76 10.27
N GLU A 970 -48.67 -35.32 11.41
CA GLU A 970 -49.93 -34.93 12.07
C GLU A 970 -50.00 -33.42 12.39
N ARG A 971 -48.86 -32.82 12.77
CA ARG A 971 -48.77 -31.56 13.51
C ARG A 971 -47.64 -30.69 12.97
N GLY A 972 -47.88 -29.38 12.94
CA GLY A 972 -46.85 -28.36 12.73
C GLY A 972 -46.74 -27.41 13.92
N PRO A 973 -45.74 -26.51 13.90
CA PRO A 973 -45.55 -25.50 14.93
C PRO A 973 -46.77 -24.58 15.10
N ARG A 974 -47.08 -24.22 16.35
CA ARG A 974 -48.14 -23.28 16.72
C ARG A 974 -47.76 -21.86 16.31
N ARG A 975 -48.67 -21.21 15.58
CA ARG A 975 -48.61 -19.77 15.27
C ARG A 975 -49.03 -18.90 16.48
N LYS A 976 -48.41 -19.10 17.64
CA LYS A 976 -48.77 -18.45 18.93
C LYS A 976 -47.52 -18.06 19.72
N LYS A 977 -47.48 -16.81 20.22
CA LYS A 977 -46.46 -16.35 21.18
C LYS A 977 -46.49 -17.17 22.47
N GLY A 978 -45.34 -17.25 23.16
CA GLY A 978 -45.19 -18.02 24.41
C GLY A 978 -44.95 -19.53 24.22
N TRP A 979 -44.61 -19.97 23.01
CA TRP A 979 -44.27 -21.37 22.69
C TRP A 979 -43.02 -21.41 21.82
N GLN A 980 -42.18 -22.44 22.02
CA GLN A 980 -40.95 -22.66 21.27
C GLN A 980 -40.75 -24.14 20.93
N VAL A 981 -39.89 -24.42 19.94
CA VAL A 981 -39.46 -25.77 19.60
C VAL A 981 -38.21 -26.13 20.41
N ALA A 982 -38.15 -27.35 20.91
CA ALA A 982 -37.00 -27.96 21.57
C ALA A 982 -36.72 -29.33 20.94
N LEU A 983 -35.48 -29.82 21.06
CA LEU A 983 -35.03 -31.08 20.46
C LEU A 983 -34.48 -31.99 21.55
N GLU A 984 -35.05 -33.18 21.69
CA GLU A 984 -34.57 -34.25 22.56
C GLU A 984 -33.91 -35.33 21.68
N VAL A 985 -32.65 -35.63 21.95
CA VAL A 985 -31.89 -36.70 21.27
C VAL A 985 -32.09 -37.99 22.06
N VAL A 986 -32.59 -39.04 21.41
CA VAL A 986 -32.89 -40.33 22.07
C VAL A 986 -31.84 -41.38 21.72
N ALA A 987 -31.30 -41.35 20.49
CA ALA A 987 -30.16 -42.12 20.05
C ALA A 987 -29.46 -41.42 18.89
N GLY A 988 -28.19 -41.76 18.65
CA GLY A 988 -27.36 -41.18 17.59
C GLY A 988 -26.07 -40.54 18.14
N GLY A 989 -24.96 -40.71 17.43
CA GLY A 989 -23.64 -40.15 17.75
C GLY A 989 -23.23 -38.92 16.93
N GLY A 990 -24.09 -38.46 16.02
CA GLY A 990 -23.90 -37.23 15.22
C GLY A 990 -24.38 -35.98 15.95
N ARG A 991 -24.67 -34.90 15.20
CA ARG A 991 -25.15 -33.62 15.76
C ARG A 991 -26.50 -33.20 15.24
N TYR A 992 -27.29 -32.62 16.14
CA TYR A 992 -28.71 -32.42 15.96
C TYR A 992 -29.11 -31.06 16.56
N HIS A 993 -29.33 -30.04 15.73
CA HIS A 993 -29.66 -28.70 16.21
C HIS A 993 -30.76 -28.02 15.38
N ILE A 994 -31.45 -27.03 15.98
CA ILE A 994 -32.52 -26.27 15.31
C ILE A 994 -31.89 -25.13 14.50
N ALA A 995 -31.47 -25.42 13.26
CA ALA A 995 -30.86 -24.46 12.35
C ALA A 995 -31.81 -23.31 11.94
N GLN A 996 -33.13 -23.53 11.93
CA GLN A 996 -34.11 -22.44 11.78
C GLN A 996 -35.32 -22.66 12.68
N ARG A 997 -35.57 -21.74 13.63
CA ARG A 997 -36.79 -21.73 14.45
C ARG A 997 -37.99 -21.20 13.64
N PRO A 998 -39.22 -21.72 13.84
CA PRO A 998 -40.40 -21.25 13.12
C PRO A 998 -40.86 -19.88 13.64
N THR A 999 -40.93 -18.88 12.74
CA THR A 999 -41.40 -17.51 13.03
C THR A 999 -42.53 -17.12 12.07
N ALA A 1000 -43.09 -15.92 12.23
CA ALA A 1000 -44.03 -15.38 11.24
C ALA A 1000 -43.39 -15.21 9.86
N ASP A 1001 -42.14 -14.72 9.86
CA ASP A 1001 -41.41 -14.21 8.71
C ASP A 1001 -40.94 -15.34 7.77
N ASN A 1002 -40.75 -16.55 8.31
CA ASN A 1002 -40.44 -17.75 7.53
C ASN A 1002 -41.65 -18.66 7.22
N ASP A 1003 -42.89 -18.14 7.33
CA ASP A 1003 -44.15 -18.91 7.23
C ASP A 1003 -44.21 -20.12 8.19
N TRP A 1004 -43.62 -19.95 9.37
CA TRP A 1004 -43.50 -20.95 10.44
C TRP A 1004 -42.80 -22.24 9.96
N THR A 1005 -41.71 -22.06 9.22
CA THR A 1005 -40.80 -23.14 8.80
C THR A 1005 -39.84 -23.45 9.95
N LEU A 1006 -39.82 -24.71 10.37
CA LEU A 1006 -38.78 -25.27 11.24
C LEU A 1006 -37.76 -25.99 10.34
N ILE A 1007 -36.47 -25.75 10.56
CA ILE A 1007 -35.39 -26.58 10.01
C ILE A 1007 -34.56 -27.11 11.18
N ILE A 1008 -34.42 -28.43 11.25
CA ILE A 1008 -33.47 -29.11 12.11
C ILE A 1008 -32.33 -29.60 11.22
N ARG A 1009 -31.10 -29.21 11.52
CA ARG A 1009 -29.92 -29.75 10.84
C ARG A 1009 -29.47 -31.01 11.55
N VAL A 1010 -29.22 -32.04 10.77
CA VAL A 1010 -28.61 -33.28 11.22
C VAL A 1010 -27.28 -33.47 10.50
N ASP A 1011 -26.24 -33.79 11.26
CA ASP A 1011 -24.89 -34.08 10.78
C ASP A 1011 -24.43 -35.42 11.36
N ASP A 1012 -24.65 -36.48 10.58
CA ASP A 1012 -24.08 -37.82 10.82
C ASP A 1012 -22.96 -38.08 9.79
N GLY A 1013 -22.33 -37.04 9.23
CA GLY A 1013 -21.35 -37.17 8.13
C GLY A 1013 -20.04 -37.86 8.53
N TRP A 1014 -19.87 -38.15 9.83
CA TRP A 1014 -18.61 -38.52 10.47
C TRP A 1014 -18.75 -39.67 11.46
N THR A 1015 -19.85 -40.42 11.39
CA THR A 1015 -20.09 -41.58 12.26
C THR A 1015 -19.98 -42.89 11.50
N ASP A 1016 -19.67 -43.95 12.23
CA ASP A 1016 -19.47 -45.28 11.67
C ASP A 1016 -20.72 -45.92 11.04
N TYR A 1017 -20.54 -47.04 10.32
CA TYR A 1017 -21.67 -47.84 9.83
C TYR A 1017 -22.44 -48.41 11.04
N ASP A 1018 -23.78 -48.21 11.06
CA ASP A 1018 -24.77 -48.54 12.12
C ASP A 1018 -25.16 -47.41 13.12
N ASN A 1019 -24.77 -46.15 12.90
CA ASN A 1019 -25.30 -45.02 13.68
C ASN A 1019 -26.79 -44.70 13.35
N ALA A 1020 -27.72 -45.33 14.07
CA ALA A 1020 -29.16 -45.14 13.91
C ALA A 1020 -29.71 -43.95 14.72
N THR A 1021 -29.62 -42.74 14.15
CA THR A 1021 -30.14 -41.48 14.72
C THR A 1021 -31.64 -41.55 15.04
N SER A 1022 -32.03 -41.09 16.23
CA SER A 1022 -33.41 -41.00 16.73
C SER A 1022 -33.66 -39.70 17.52
N LEU A 1023 -34.59 -38.87 17.04
CA LEU A 1023 -34.85 -37.50 17.52
C LEU A 1023 -36.33 -37.29 17.84
N VAL A 1024 -36.60 -36.48 18.88
CA VAL A 1024 -37.94 -36.07 19.28
C VAL A 1024 -38.05 -34.55 19.26
N VAL A 1025 -38.90 -34.07 18.36
CA VAL A 1025 -39.17 -32.64 18.18
C VAL A 1025 -40.30 -32.24 19.11
N TRP A 1026 -39.99 -31.51 20.16
CA TRP A 1026 -40.95 -31.02 21.14
C TRP A 1026 -41.38 -29.58 20.84
N GLU A 1027 -42.62 -29.26 21.17
CA GLU A 1027 -43.13 -27.90 21.29
C GLU A 1027 -43.51 -27.66 22.74
N VAL A 1028 -42.82 -26.72 23.40
CA VAL A 1028 -42.88 -26.44 24.84
C VAL A 1028 -43.17 -24.94 25.08
N PRO A 1029 -43.59 -24.54 26.29
CA PRO A 1029 -43.66 -23.12 26.64
C PRO A 1029 -42.33 -22.37 26.41
N ALA A 1030 -42.40 -21.12 25.96
CA ALA A 1030 -41.25 -20.21 26.00
C ALA A 1030 -40.97 -19.79 27.46
N GLN A 1031 -39.74 -19.39 27.77
CA GLN A 1031 -39.40 -18.74 29.06
C GLN A 1031 -40.17 -17.42 29.17
#